data_AF-A0A2C9ZNQ6-F1
#
_entry.id   AF-A0A2C9ZNQ6-F1
#
_cell.length_a   1.000
_cell.length_b   1.000
_cell.length_c   1.000
_cell.angle_alpha   90.00
_cell.angle_beta   90.00
_cell.angle_gamma   90.00
#
_symmetry.space_group_name_H-M   'P 1'
#
loop_
_entity.id
_entity.type
_entity.pdbx_description
1 polymer ?
#
loop_
_entity_poly.entity_id
_entity_poly.type
_entity_poly.pdbx_seq_one_letter_code
_entity_poly.pdbx_strand_id
1 'polypeptide(L)'
;MRVLAVVPARGGSVGVPLKNLAAVGGTPLVARAVKACVRAELIDEVVVSTDHAEIAAVAREAGATVIHRPEELSDATASSESAVLHVLDHMSDSPDVVVLVQCTSAFIDPADLDTAIVKVLDGTADVVFSGLRTHEFLWSAAGAGVNHDPSFRPRRQDREPHFRETGAFYVMRAEGLREHGHRFFGAVAVQAVPSRHAVEVDTAEDLEIVRALAPFVDRPEPIDVDAVITDFDGVHTDDRAYVDQDGREMVAVSRSDGMGVALLRRSGVKLMIMSTEHNPVVAARARKLGVPVLQGLTDKRTVLRDWLTIEGLDPARVAYIGNDVNDLGPMSDVGWPVTVPDAHPRVRAAARTVLTRPGGAGAVRELCDRVLAARPETEAVPAPAPRAELRLTPVARPVQIGDALVGAGRPVYVIGEIGINHNGDLDIARRLIDVAAEAGCQAVKFQKRTPEICVPPEQRDQIRQTPWGEMTYMEYKLRTEFGLDEYTEIAAHCRERGLHWFASPWDVPSVDFLESMDVVTHKIASAGVTDLELLRALAATGKPLILSTGMSTLEEIDRAVEILGTSKLVLMHATSTYPLPPEEANLRTIVTLQERYGVPVGYSGHERGLQISLAAVTLGAVTVERHITLDRTMWGSDHAASLEPAGLEHLVRDIRIIETALGDGVKRVFPGEEAPKSRLRRVTV
;
A
#
# COMPACT_ATOMS: atom_id res chain seq x y z
N MET A 1 22.39 5.42 31.97
CA MET A 1 21.44 5.84 33.02
C MET A 1 20.30 4.86 32.98
N ARG A 2 19.87 4.35 34.13
CA ARG A 2 18.80 3.36 34.25
C ARG A 2 17.47 4.04 34.52
N VAL A 3 16.43 3.62 33.82
CA VAL A 3 15.07 4.14 33.91
C VAL A 3 14.13 3.04 34.41
N LEU A 4 13.46 3.30 35.53
CA LEU A 4 12.50 2.39 36.14
C LEU A 4 11.08 2.94 35.98
N ALA A 5 10.16 2.14 35.45
CA ALA A 5 8.74 2.43 35.55
C ALA A 5 8.11 1.73 36.75
N VAL A 6 7.35 2.48 37.54
CA VAL A 6 6.58 1.98 38.67
C VAL A 6 5.10 2.23 38.41
N VAL A 7 4.30 1.17 38.47
CA VAL A 7 2.85 1.18 38.31
C VAL A 7 2.18 0.81 39.65
N PRO A 8 1.74 1.80 40.45
CA PRO A 8 0.95 1.55 41.65
C PRO A 8 -0.46 1.05 41.28
N ALA A 9 -0.85 -0.13 41.78
CA ALA A 9 -2.17 -0.70 41.52
C ALA A 9 -2.72 -1.42 42.76
N ARG A 10 -3.52 -0.75 43.59
CA ARG A 10 -4.14 -1.35 44.78
C ARG A 10 -5.44 -2.10 44.47
N GLY A 11 -5.77 -3.13 45.26
CA GLY A 11 -7.05 -3.84 45.16
C GLY A 11 -8.24 -3.00 45.65
N GLY A 12 -8.05 -2.23 46.73
CA GLY A 12 -9.07 -1.41 47.40
C GLY A 12 -9.48 -0.14 46.65
N SER A 13 -10.11 -0.28 45.48
CA SER A 13 -10.65 0.86 44.72
C SER A 13 -12.06 1.23 45.21
N VAL A 14 -12.27 2.51 45.57
CA VAL A 14 -13.53 3.00 46.19
C VAL A 14 -14.61 3.35 45.15
N GLY A 15 -14.24 4.00 44.04
CA GLY A 15 -15.21 4.44 43.02
C GLY A 15 -15.67 3.31 42.08
N VAL A 16 -14.74 2.46 41.65
CA VAL A 16 -15.00 1.27 40.84
C VAL A 16 -14.33 0.07 41.51
N PRO A 17 -15.07 -0.95 42.00
CA PRO A 17 -14.47 -2.13 42.62
C PRO A 17 -13.48 -2.82 41.67
N LEU A 18 -12.29 -3.14 42.16
CA LEU A 18 -11.21 -3.77 41.39
C LEU A 18 -10.94 -3.07 40.04
N LYS A 19 -11.00 -1.73 39.99
CA LYS A 19 -10.88 -0.95 38.74
C LYS A 19 -9.67 -1.31 37.89
N ASN A 20 -8.55 -1.61 38.53
CA ASN A 20 -7.31 -1.98 37.86
C ASN A 20 -7.42 -3.28 37.03
N LEU A 21 -8.39 -4.14 37.34
CA LEU A 21 -8.75 -5.34 36.59
C LEU A 21 -9.87 -5.12 35.56
N ALA A 22 -10.52 -3.95 35.56
CA ALA A 22 -11.56 -3.65 34.60
C ALA A 22 -10.99 -3.59 33.18
N ALA A 23 -11.62 -4.32 32.25
CA ALA A 23 -11.18 -4.37 30.87
C ALA A 23 -11.64 -3.15 30.07
N VAL A 24 -10.72 -2.61 29.27
CA VAL A 24 -10.91 -1.57 28.25
C VAL A 24 -10.30 -2.09 26.95
N GLY A 25 -11.10 -2.21 25.89
CA GLY A 25 -10.66 -2.86 24.65
C GLY A 25 -10.22 -4.32 24.85
N GLY A 26 -10.85 -5.04 25.79
CA GLY A 26 -10.51 -6.42 26.13
C GLY A 26 -9.26 -6.60 27.02
N THR A 27 -8.52 -5.53 27.33
CA THR A 27 -7.32 -5.60 28.19
C THR A 27 -7.58 -4.91 29.54
N PRO A 28 -7.25 -5.54 30.70
CA PRO A 28 -7.33 -4.89 32.01
C PRO A 28 -6.50 -3.61 32.12
N LEU A 29 -6.99 -2.59 32.83
CA LEU A 29 -6.30 -1.30 33.01
C LEU A 29 -4.83 -1.43 33.46
N VAL A 30 -4.53 -2.29 34.44
CA VAL A 30 -3.15 -2.54 34.89
C VAL A 30 -2.29 -3.12 33.77
N ALA A 31 -2.80 -4.08 33.00
CA ALA A 31 -2.08 -4.67 31.88
C ALA A 31 -1.86 -3.64 30.76
N ARG A 32 -2.78 -2.70 30.55
CA ARG A 32 -2.62 -1.62 29.57
C ARG A 32 -1.46 -0.69 29.95
N ALA A 33 -1.39 -0.27 31.22
CA ALA A 33 -0.29 0.54 31.72
C ALA A 33 1.07 -0.17 31.61
N VAL A 34 1.13 -1.45 32.02
CA VAL A 34 2.35 -2.27 31.89
C VAL A 34 2.78 -2.40 30.43
N LYS A 35 1.87 -2.77 29.53
CA LYS A 35 2.17 -2.90 28.09
C LYS A 35 2.65 -1.58 27.48
N ALA A 36 2.14 -0.43 27.93
CA ALA A 36 2.64 0.86 27.48
C ALA A 36 4.09 1.11 27.94
N CYS A 37 4.41 0.77 29.20
CA CYS A 37 5.77 0.89 29.72
C CYS A 37 6.75 -0.07 29.04
N VAL A 38 6.37 -1.34 28.86
CA VAL A 38 7.20 -2.37 28.19
C VAL A 38 7.51 -2.01 26.74
N ARG A 39 6.61 -1.26 26.08
CA ARG A 39 6.79 -0.82 24.68
C ARG A 39 7.56 0.48 24.53
N ALA A 40 7.85 1.19 25.63
CA ALA A 40 8.67 2.40 25.58
C ALA A 40 10.14 1.99 25.42
N GLU A 41 10.87 2.67 24.55
CA GLU A 41 12.25 2.28 24.18
C GLU A 41 13.25 2.55 25.31
N LEU A 42 12.98 3.54 26.16
CA LEU A 42 13.91 4.01 27.18
C LEU A 42 13.65 3.45 28.58
N ILE A 43 12.62 2.61 28.77
CA ILE A 43 12.30 2.01 30.08
C ILE A 43 13.01 0.66 30.18
N ASP A 44 13.94 0.54 31.13
CA ASP A 44 14.72 -0.69 31.33
C ASP A 44 13.95 -1.76 32.12
N GLU A 45 13.11 -1.33 33.06
CA GLU A 45 12.38 -2.22 33.95
C GLU A 45 11.00 -1.66 34.32
N VAL A 46 10.00 -2.56 34.38
CA VAL A 46 8.64 -2.22 34.79
C VAL A 46 8.28 -2.99 36.06
N VAL A 47 7.95 -2.28 37.12
CA VAL A 47 7.52 -2.83 38.41
C VAL A 47 6.09 -2.43 38.71
N VAL A 48 5.24 -3.42 38.99
CA VAL A 48 3.90 -3.19 39.54
C VAL A 48 3.95 -3.35 41.05
N SER A 49 3.50 -2.32 41.78
CA SER A 49 3.34 -2.34 43.23
C SER A 49 1.88 -2.59 43.59
N THR A 50 1.57 -3.77 44.12
CA THR A 50 0.20 -4.21 44.43
C THR A 50 0.12 -5.07 45.68
N ASP A 51 -1.01 -4.98 46.38
CA ASP A 51 -1.44 -5.84 47.50
C ASP A 51 -2.38 -6.98 47.05
N HIS A 52 -2.77 -7.00 45.77
CA HIS A 52 -3.82 -7.90 45.28
C HIS A 52 -3.27 -9.00 44.37
N ALA A 53 -3.57 -10.25 44.71
CA ALA A 53 -3.03 -11.42 44.01
C ALA A 53 -3.41 -11.47 42.51
N GLU A 54 -4.65 -11.12 42.15
CA GLU A 54 -5.08 -11.14 40.75
C GLU A 54 -4.44 -10.01 39.93
N ILE A 55 -4.24 -8.83 40.54
CA ILE A 55 -3.53 -7.71 39.87
C ILE A 55 -2.09 -8.12 39.62
N ALA A 56 -1.46 -8.78 40.60
CA ALA A 56 -0.12 -9.33 40.45
C ALA A 56 -0.01 -10.38 39.33
N ALA A 57 -1.02 -11.25 39.17
CA ALA A 57 -1.04 -12.24 38.10
C ALA A 57 -1.10 -11.58 36.72
N VAL A 58 -2.06 -10.65 36.52
CA VAL A 58 -2.24 -9.90 35.27
C VAL A 58 -1.01 -9.05 34.93
N ALA A 59 -0.39 -8.43 35.94
CA ALA A 59 0.83 -7.65 35.78
C ALA A 59 2.01 -8.49 35.26
N ARG A 60 2.22 -9.69 35.82
CA ARG A 60 3.29 -10.61 35.37
C ARG A 60 3.06 -11.08 33.94
N GLU A 61 1.82 -11.43 33.61
CA GLU A 61 1.44 -11.83 32.25
C GLU A 61 1.69 -10.70 31.24
N ALA A 62 1.48 -9.45 31.66
CA ALA A 62 1.74 -8.27 30.83
C ALA A 62 3.25 -7.90 30.72
N GLY A 63 4.14 -8.56 31.48
CA GLY A 63 5.59 -8.37 31.38
C GLY A 63 6.24 -7.56 32.51
N ALA A 64 5.52 -7.28 33.61
CA ALA A 64 6.08 -6.57 34.77
C ALA A 64 6.61 -7.52 35.86
N THR A 65 7.64 -7.06 36.56
CA THR A 65 7.99 -7.59 37.89
C THR A 65 6.98 -7.08 38.91
N VAL A 66 6.65 -7.88 39.93
CA VAL A 66 5.70 -7.48 40.97
C VAL A 66 6.40 -7.39 42.31
N ILE A 67 6.21 -6.26 42.97
CA ILE A 67 6.58 -6.06 44.37
C ILE A 67 5.29 -5.99 45.20
N HIS A 68 5.19 -6.88 46.19
CA HIS A 68 4.05 -6.89 47.10
C HIS A 68 4.08 -5.64 47.98
N ARG A 69 2.96 -4.93 48.05
CA ARG A 69 2.83 -3.72 48.85
C ARG A 69 2.39 -4.05 50.29
N PRO A 70 2.97 -3.45 51.33
CA PRO A 70 2.49 -3.55 52.71
C PRO A 70 1.08 -2.99 52.88
N GLU A 71 0.36 -3.46 53.90
CA GLU A 71 -1.03 -3.06 54.17
C GLU A 71 -1.14 -1.55 54.46
N GLU A 72 -0.14 -0.98 55.13
CA GLU A 72 -0.06 0.46 55.49
C GLU A 72 0.05 1.38 54.27
N LEU A 73 0.47 0.85 53.13
CA LEU A 73 0.59 1.61 51.87
C LEU A 73 -0.54 1.28 50.88
N SER A 74 -1.51 0.48 51.31
CA SER A 74 -2.59 -0.06 50.46
C SER A 74 -3.97 0.53 50.79
N ASP A 75 -4.06 1.38 51.82
CA ASP A 75 -5.29 2.06 52.20
C ASP A 75 -5.62 3.28 51.31
N ALA A 76 -6.74 3.96 51.60
CA ALA A 76 -7.22 5.13 50.85
C ALA A 76 -6.37 6.40 51.07
N THR A 77 -5.56 6.45 52.12
CA THR A 77 -4.75 7.61 52.53
C THR A 77 -3.29 7.53 52.05
N ALA A 78 -2.83 6.35 51.66
CA ALA A 78 -1.52 6.14 51.04
C ALA A 78 -1.39 6.88 49.69
N SER A 79 -0.29 7.62 49.54
CA SER A 79 0.02 8.35 48.31
C SER A 79 0.59 7.42 47.22
N SER A 80 0.61 7.89 45.97
CA SER A 80 1.28 7.13 44.89
C SER A 80 2.81 7.14 45.11
N GLU A 81 3.33 8.22 45.68
CA GLU A 81 4.73 8.43 45.98
C GLU A 81 5.25 7.46 47.04
N SER A 82 4.47 7.16 48.08
CA SER A 82 4.90 6.19 49.09
C SER A 82 5.03 4.78 48.51
N ALA A 83 4.18 4.40 47.55
CA ALA A 83 4.31 3.16 46.82
C ALA A 83 5.55 3.11 45.92
N VAL A 84 5.90 4.23 45.27
CA VAL A 84 7.11 4.34 44.45
C VAL A 84 8.37 4.27 45.32
N LEU A 85 8.41 5.02 46.43
CA LEU A 85 9.54 4.98 47.38
C LEU A 85 9.74 3.59 47.96
N HIS A 86 8.66 2.90 48.34
CA HIS A 86 8.72 1.51 48.77
C HIS A 86 9.34 0.58 47.72
N VAL A 87 9.00 0.74 46.44
CA VAL A 87 9.64 -0.01 45.34
C VAL A 87 11.12 0.31 45.26
N LEU A 88 11.51 1.59 45.30
CA LEU A 88 12.91 2.00 45.25
C LEU A 88 13.73 1.45 46.44
N ASP A 89 13.12 1.28 47.61
CA ASP A 89 13.77 0.70 48.80
C ASP A 89 13.96 -0.82 48.71
N HIS A 90 13.20 -1.50 47.85
CA HIS A 90 13.30 -2.95 47.62
C HIS A 90 14.27 -3.32 46.49
N MET A 91 14.87 -2.34 45.81
CA MET A 91 15.79 -2.57 44.72
C MET A 91 17.24 -2.57 45.20
N SER A 92 18.06 -3.46 44.66
CA SER A 92 19.50 -3.53 44.97
C SER A 92 20.26 -2.32 44.46
N ASP A 93 19.88 -1.83 43.28
CA ASP A 93 20.53 -0.72 42.58
C ASP A 93 19.52 0.39 42.32
N SER A 94 19.89 1.64 42.61
CA SER A 94 19.02 2.79 42.44
C SER A 94 18.97 3.19 40.95
N PRO A 95 17.78 3.38 40.35
CA PRO A 95 17.67 3.94 39.00
C PRO A 95 18.07 5.42 39.01
N ASP A 96 18.44 5.96 37.85
CA ASP A 96 18.68 7.41 37.69
C ASP A 96 17.35 8.16 37.54
N VAL A 97 16.40 7.55 36.82
CA VAL A 97 15.07 8.11 36.51
C VAL A 97 13.99 7.13 36.94
N VAL A 98 12.92 7.65 37.54
CA VAL A 98 11.72 6.90 37.89
C VAL A 98 10.50 7.47 37.17
N VAL A 99 9.73 6.59 36.53
CA VAL A 99 8.49 6.89 35.83
C VAL A 99 7.34 6.36 36.68
N LEU A 100 6.60 7.23 37.34
CA LEU A 100 5.34 6.86 37.98
C LEU A 100 4.24 6.84 36.91
N VAL A 101 3.63 5.67 36.69
CA VAL A 101 2.53 5.49 35.72
C VAL A 101 1.26 5.07 36.43
N GLN A 102 0.16 5.80 36.22
CA GLN A 102 -1.12 5.48 36.85
C GLN A 102 -1.99 4.64 35.90
N CYS A 103 -2.44 3.49 36.38
CA CYS A 103 -3.34 2.61 35.63
C CYS A 103 -4.78 3.16 35.49
N THR A 104 -5.08 4.30 36.13
CA THR A 104 -6.35 5.02 35.97
C THR A 104 -6.46 5.73 34.64
N SER A 105 -5.35 6.01 33.96
CA SER A 105 -5.35 6.49 32.58
C SER A 105 -5.33 5.31 31.60
N ALA A 106 -6.45 5.07 30.91
CA ALA A 106 -6.61 3.89 30.05
C ALA A 106 -5.72 3.91 28.79
N PHE A 107 -5.23 5.07 28.39
CA PHE A 107 -4.50 5.27 27.13
C PHE A 107 -3.19 6.01 27.39
N ILE A 108 -2.07 5.31 27.25
CA ILE A 108 -0.73 5.85 27.43
C ILE A 108 0.07 5.52 26.17
N ASP A 109 0.63 6.54 25.52
CA ASP A 109 1.46 6.37 24.33
C ASP A 109 2.92 6.16 24.76
N PRO A 110 3.57 5.05 24.38
CA PRO A 110 4.98 4.81 24.70
C PRO A 110 5.90 5.94 24.22
N ALA A 111 5.60 6.57 23.07
CA ALA A 111 6.43 7.66 22.55
C ALA A 111 6.36 8.93 23.42
N ASP A 112 5.22 9.17 24.08
CA ASP A 112 5.09 10.28 25.04
C ASP A 112 5.91 10.01 26.32
N LEU A 113 5.99 8.75 26.76
CA LEU A 113 6.87 8.34 27.86
C LEU A 113 8.34 8.61 27.50
N ASP A 114 8.79 8.12 26.34
CA ASP A 114 10.18 8.29 25.88
C ASP A 114 10.55 9.78 25.74
N THR A 115 9.67 10.59 25.16
CA THR A 115 9.89 12.04 25.03
C THR A 115 10.02 12.73 26.39
N ALA A 116 9.25 12.29 27.39
CA ALA A 116 9.34 12.82 28.75
C ALA A 116 10.61 12.35 29.47
N ILE A 117 11.04 11.10 29.25
CA ILE A 117 12.29 10.53 29.78
C ILE A 117 13.51 11.28 29.24
N VAL A 118 13.57 11.55 27.93
CA VAL A 118 14.68 12.31 27.32
C VAL A 118 14.92 13.64 28.02
N LYS A 119 13.85 14.39 28.29
CA LYS A 119 13.93 15.72 28.96
C LYS A 119 14.48 15.66 30.39
N VAL A 120 14.33 14.53 31.08
CA VAL A 120 14.92 14.34 32.42
C VAL A 120 16.37 13.88 32.29
N LEU A 121 16.64 12.96 31.38
CA LEU A 121 17.99 12.44 31.12
C LEU A 121 18.95 13.53 30.62
N ASP A 122 18.50 14.43 29.75
CA ASP A 122 19.32 15.48 29.15
C ASP A 122 19.50 16.74 30.04
N GLY A 123 18.80 16.80 31.17
CA GLY A 123 18.87 17.92 32.09
C GLY A 123 17.92 19.08 31.80
N THR A 124 17.02 18.96 30.83
CA THR A 124 16.01 19.99 30.52
C THR A 124 15.05 20.22 31.69
N ALA A 125 14.69 19.16 32.42
CA ALA A 125 13.83 19.21 33.59
C ALA A 125 14.24 18.17 34.64
N ASP A 126 13.84 18.39 35.89
CA ASP A 126 13.93 17.40 36.97
C ASP A 126 12.68 16.54 37.06
N VAL A 127 11.54 17.11 36.62
CA VAL A 127 10.23 16.46 36.58
C VAL A 127 9.51 16.79 35.27
N VAL A 128 8.96 15.76 34.62
CA VAL A 128 8.07 15.92 33.47
C VAL A 128 6.78 15.15 33.70
N PHE A 129 5.62 15.79 33.57
CA PHE A 129 4.32 15.13 33.73
C PHE A 129 3.45 15.23 32.47
N SER A 130 2.53 14.29 32.31
CA SER A 130 1.56 14.28 31.21
C SER A 130 0.48 15.35 31.39
N GLY A 131 0.31 16.24 30.40
CA GLY A 131 -0.65 17.35 30.47
C GLY A 131 -1.46 17.54 29.19
N LEU A 132 -2.77 17.77 29.34
CA LEU A 132 -3.67 18.15 28.26
C LEU A 132 -3.64 19.66 28.06
N ARG A 133 -3.29 20.11 26.85
CA ARG A 133 -3.40 21.52 26.47
C ARG A 133 -4.87 21.95 26.49
N THR A 134 -5.22 22.92 27.32
CA THR A 134 -6.58 23.43 27.51
C THR A 134 -6.66 24.96 27.39
N HIS A 135 -7.83 25.45 26.97
CA HIS A 135 -8.20 26.87 27.00
C HIS A 135 -9.46 27.08 27.83
N GLU A 136 -9.82 26.11 28.68
CA GLU A 136 -11.00 26.18 29.52
C GLU A 136 -10.90 27.30 30.54
N PHE A 137 -12.05 27.87 30.84
CA PHE A 137 -12.22 28.88 31.87
C PHE A 137 -12.58 28.16 33.16
N LEU A 138 -11.65 28.12 34.11
CA LEU A 138 -11.88 27.52 35.41
C LEU A 138 -12.54 28.55 36.33
N TRP A 139 -13.58 28.14 37.03
CA TRP A 139 -14.33 28.95 37.98
C TRP A 139 -14.29 28.31 39.35
N SER A 140 -14.11 29.11 40.40
CA SER A 140 -14.30 28.66 41.77
C SER A 140 -15.79 28.46 42.07
N ALA A 141 -16.11 27.70 43.12
CA ALA A 141 -17.49 27.56 43.59
C ALA A 141 -18.13 28.90 44.00
N ALA A 142 -17.31 29.90 44.36
CA ALA A 142 -17.75 31.26 44.68
C ALA A 142 -17.98 32.13 43.42
N GLY A 143 -17.83 31.58 42.21
CA GLY A 143 -18.04 32.29 40.95
C GLY A 143 -16.90 33.23 40.56
N ALA A 144 -15.69 33.02 41.08
CA ALA A 144 -14.50 33.76 40.66
C ALA A 144 -13.73 33.00 39.56
N GLY A 145 -13.22 33.71 38.57
CA GLY A 145 -12.33 33.14 37.56
C GLY A 145 -10.99 32.75 38.17
N VAL A 146 -10.57 31.50 37.98
CA VAL A 146 -9.30 30.97 38.53
C VAL A 146 -8.13 31.30 37.62
N ASN A 147 -8.34 31.16 36.30
CA ASN A 147 -7.30 31.31 35.28
C ASN A 147 -7.66 32.39 34.23
N HIS A 148 -8.58 33.28 34.58
CA HIS A 148 -9.08 34.37 33.75
C HIS A 148 -9.73 35.46 34.61
N ASP A 149 -9.81 36.67 34.06
CA ASP A 149 -10.61 37.75 34.63
C ASP A 149 -12.09 37.57 34.23
N PRO A 150 -13.03 37.47 35.19
CA PRO A 150 -14.47 37.35 34.89
C PRO A 150 -15.04 38.52 34.08
N SER A 151 -14.42 39.70 34.17
CA SER A 151 -14.86 40.92 33.48
C SER A 151 -14.45 40.97 32.01
N PHE A 152 -13.54 40.10 31.58
CA PHE A 152 -13.02 40.07 30.22
C PHE A 152 -12.82 38.64 29.72
N ARG A 153 -13.52 38.27 28.65
CA ARG A 153 -13.42 36.95 28.03
C ARG A 153 -12.56 37.00 26.76
N PRO A 154 -11.24 36.75 26.84
CA PRO A 154 -10.36 36.74 25.66
C PRO A 154 -10.72 35.62 24.68
N ARG A 155 -10.53 35.87 23.37
CA ARG A 155 -10.69 34.84 22.33
C ARG A 155 -9.58 33.81 22.46
N ARG A 156 -9.86 32.56 22.07
CA ARG A 156 -8.90 31.45 22.17
C ARG A 156 -7.53 31.75 21.54
N GLN A 157 -7.52 32.42 20.39
CA GLN A 157 -6.29 32.76 19.65
C GLN A 157 -5.40 33.81 20.33
N ASP A 158 -5.94 34.53 21.30
CA ASP A 158 -5.25 35.63 22.00
C ASP A 158 -4.73 35.17 23.37
N ARG A 159 -4.79 33.87 23.69
CA ARG A 159 -4.41 33.31 24.99
C ARG A 159 -3.23 32.36 24.89
N GLU A 160 -2.31 32.50 25.82
CA GLU A 160 -1.37 31.43 26.12
C GLU A 160 -2.11 30.20 26.63
N PRO A 161 -1.77 28.99 26.17
CA PRO A 161 -2.44 27.78 26.57
C PRO A 161 -2.07 27.39 28.00
N HIS A 162 -3.06 26.88 28.74
CA HIS A 162 -2.82 26.22 30.01
C HIS A 162 -2.74 24.70 29.80
N PHE A 163 -2.20 23.99 30.79
CA PHE A 163 -2.13 22.54 30.78
C PHE A 163 -2.86 21.98 31.99
N ARG A 164 -3.76 21.02 31.75
CA ARG A 164 -4.42 20.23 32.78
C ARG A 164 -3.66 18.92 32.92
N GLU A 165 -3.19 18.59 34.11
CA GLU A 165 -2.61 17.28 34.43
C GLU A 165 -3.59 16.16 34.05
N THR A 166 -3.10 15.06 33.48
CA THR A 166 -3.94 13.95 33.02
C THR A 166 -3.83 12.70 33.88
N GLY A 167 -2.96 12.69 34.88
CA GLY A 167 -2.71 11.52 35.72
C GLY A 167 -1.94 10.37 35.05
N ALA A 168 -1.63 10.45 33.75
CA ALA A 168 -1.12 9.30 33.02
C ALA A 168 0.30 8.88 33.45
N PHE A 169 1.23 9.83 33.51
CA PHE A 169 2.59 9.55 33.95
C PHE A 169 3.35 10.78 34.49
N TYR A 170 4.37 10.51 35.30
CA TYR A 170 5.32 11.46 35.85
C TYR A 170 6.72 10.87 35.76
N VAL A 171 7.62 11.54 35.06
CA VAL A 171 9.03 11.17 34.93
C VAL A 171 9.86 12.08 35.82
N MET A 172 10.68 11.48 36.69
CA MET A 172 11.36 12.20 37.77
C MET A 172 12.79 11.69 37.93
N ARG A 173 13.71 12.57 38.34
CA ARG A 173 14.99 12.10 38.92
C ARG A 173 14.72 11.29 40.17
N ALA A 174 15.29 10.09 40.27
CA ALA A 174 15.07 9.21 41.42
C ALA A 174 15.63 9.81 42.73
N GLU A 175 16.81 10.44 42.66
CA GLU A 175 17.42 11.15 43.79
C GLU A 175 16.52 12.28 44.29
N GLY A 176 16.01 13.11 43.38
CA GLY A 176 15.13 14.22 43.73
C GLY A 176 13.82 13.76 44.40
N LEU A 177 13.23 12.65 43.92
CA LEU A 177 12.05 12.06 44.56
C LEU A 177 12.36 11.56 45.97
N ARG A 178 13.52 10.92 46.19
CA ARG A 178 13.95 10.45 47.51
C ARG A 178 14.20 11.60 48.49
N GLU A 179 14.81 12.68 48.02
CA GLU A 179 15.11 13.85 48.86
C GLU A 179 13.83 14.60 49.27
N HIS A 180 12.92 14.84 48.33
CA HIS A 180 11.76 15.71 48.54
C HIS A 180 10.51 14.96 49.01
N GLY A 181 10.40 13.66 48.70
CA GLY A 181 9.25 12.83 49.08
C GLY A 181 7.95 13.13 48.34
N HIS A 182 7.96 13.99 47.32
CA HIS A 182 6.80 14.32 46.48
C HIS A 182 7.18 14.46 45.00
N ARG A 183 6.19 14.35 44.08
CA ARG A 183 6.45 14.22 42.63
C ARG A 183 6.87 15.51 41.88
N PHE A 184 6.75 16.68 42.51
CA PHE A 184 7.07 17.97 41.88
C PHE A 184 8.18 18.71 42.63
N PHE A 185 9.38 18.75 42.05
CA PHE A 185 10.55 19.44 42.59
C PHE A 185 11.41 19.96 41.44
N GLY A 186 12.37 20.84 41.75
CA GLY A 186 13.30 21.38 40.75
C GLY A 186 12.61 22.04 39.56
N ALA A 187 13.18 21.86 38.37
CA ALA A 187 12.59 22.31 37.11
C ALA A 187 11.48 21.35 36.65
N VAL A 188 10.26 21.87 36.53
CA VAL A 188 9.08 21.10 36.10
C VAL A 188 8.70 21.46 34.66
N ALA A 189 8.51 20.44 33.82
CA ALA A 189 8.02 20.59 32.45
C ALA A 189 6.79 19.72 32.17
N VAL A 190 6.09 20.03 31.08
CA VAL A 190 4.88 19.31 30.65
C VAL A 190 5.17 18.52 29.37
N GLN A 191 4.75 17.26 29.33
CA GLN A 191 4.60 16.49 28.09
C GLN A 191 3.15 16.57 27.64
N ALA A 192 2.92 17.27 26.52
CA ALA A 192 1.57 17.49 26.00
C ALA A 192 1.00 16.19 25.41
N VAL A 193 -0.15 15.74 25.90
CA VAL A 193 -0.82 14.52 25.40
C VAL A 193 -2.13 14.84 24.67
N PRO A 194 -2.58 13.98 23.72
CA PRO A 194 -3.86 14.15 23.04
C PRO A 194 -5.06 14.09 23.99
N SER A 195 -6.14 14.81 23.65
CA SER A 195 -7.39 14.81 24.45
C SER A 195 -7.98 13.42 24.65
N ARG A 196 -7.90 12.55 23.63
CA ARG A 196 -8.35 11.15 23.69
C ARG A 196 -7.57 10.28 24.70
N HIS A 197 -6.39 10.72 25.13
CA HIS A 197 -5.58 10.03 26.16
C HIS A 197 -5.79 10.61 27.57
N ALA A 198 -6.54 11.71 27.69
CA ALA A 198 -6.62 12.51 28.91
C ALA A 198 -7.82 12.19 29.82
N VAL A 199 -8.44 11.02 29.65
CA VAL A 199 -9.57 10.55 30.46
C VAL A 199 -9.05 9.65 31.58
N GLU A 200 -9.30 10.05 32.82
CA GLU A 200 -8.94 9.29 34.02
C GLU A 200 -10.17 8.51 34.53
N VAL A 201 -9.96 7.25 34.91
CA VAL A 201 -11.03 6.34 35.36
C VAL A 201 -11.15 6.38 36.88
N ASP A 202 -12.09 7.19 37.37
CA ASP A 202 -12.45 7.26 38.78
C ASP A 202 -13.87 6.79 39.07
N THR A 203 -14.76 6.92 38.09
CA THR A 203 -16.16 6.53 38.18
C THR A 203 -16.53 5.45 37.15
N ALA A 204 -17.72 4.86 37.30
CA ALA A 204 -18.25 3.92 36.32
C ALA A 204 -18.53 4.60 34.96
N GLU A 205 -18.91 5.88 34.96
CA GLU A 205 -19.13 6.66 33.74
C GLU A 205 -17.82 6.88 32.97
N ASP A 206 -16.73 7.20 33.67
CA ASP A 206 -15.41 7.31 33.04
C ASP A 206 -15.00 5.99 32.38
N LEU A 207 -15.28 4.86 33.04
CA LEU A 207 -15.01 3.53 32.51
C LEU A 207 -15.82 3.24 31.23
N GLU A 208 -17.08 3.68 31.15
CA GLU A 208 -17.89 3.58 29.93
C GLU A 208 -17.31 4.45 28.80
N ILE A 209 -16.89 5.67 29.11
CA ILE A 209 -16.27 6.59 28.14
C ILE A 209 -15.00 5.97 27.55
N VAL A 210 -14.08 5.49 28.40
CA VAL A 210 -12.83 4.89 27.87
C VAL A 210 -13.10 3.59 27.11
N ARG A 211 -14.11 2.80 27.48
CA ARG A 211 -14.51 1.61 26.70
C ARG A 211 -15.04 1.99 25.32
N ALA A 212 -15.82 3.06 25.22
CA ALA A 212 -16.31 3.56 23.94
C ALA A 212 -15.19 4.17 23.08
N LEU A 213 -14.17 4.77 23.71
CA LEU A 213 -13.00 5.30 23.02
C LEU A 213 -12.02 4.23 22.55
N ALA A 214 -11.93 3.09 23.25
CA ALA A 214 -10.92 2.07 23.00
C ALA A 214 -10.78 1.64 21.52
N PRO A 215 -11.84 1.39 20.75
CA PRO A 215 -11.72 1.03 19.32
C PRO A 215 -11.10 2.13 18.44
N PHE A 216 -11.10 3.38 18.89
CA PHE A 216 -10.57 4.53 18.18
C PHE A 216 -9.17 4.95 18.64
N VAL A 217 -8.78 4.52 19.84
CA VAL A 217 -7.48 4.86 20.46
C VAL A 217 -6.51 3.70 20.36
N ASP A 218 -6.98 2.47 20.59
CA ASP A 218 -6.16 1.28 20.52
C ASP A 218 -5.78 1.00 19.07
N ARG A 219 -4.49 0.77 18.84
CA ARG A 219 -4.06 0.13 17.59
C ARG A 219 -4.51 -1.33 17.68
N PRO A 220 -5.30 -1.85 16.73
CA PRO A 220 -5.68 -3.25 16.71
C PRO A 220 -4.43 -4.14 16.77
N GLU A 221 -4.45 -5.16 17.64
CA GLU A 221 -3.32 -6.09 17.75
C GLU A 221 -3.04 -6.74 16.39
N PRO A 222 -1.80 -6.69 15.89
CA PRO A 222 -1.44 -7.37 14.66
C PRO A 222 -1.66 -8.89 14.75
N ILE A 223 -2.10 -9.52 13.66
CA ILE A 223 -2.33 -10.98 13.58
C ILE A 223 -1.25 -11.61 12.68
N ASP A 224 -0.18 -12.15 13.25
CA ASP A 224 0.91 -12.77 12.46
C ASP A 224 0.54 -14.20 12.03
N VAL A 225 0.01 -14.33 10.81
CA VAL A 225 -0.47 -15.60 10.22
C VAL A 225 -0.16 -15.70 8.74
N ASP A 226 0.22 -16.89 8.28
CA ASP A 226 0.57 -17.25 6.89
C ASP A 226 -0.62 -17.58 6.00
N ALA A 227 -1.78 -17.84 6.62
CA ALA A 227 -3.02 -18.01 5.90
C ALA A 227 -4.21 -17.41 6.66
N VAL A 228 -5.19 -16.95 5.89
CA VAL A 228 -6.50 -16.52 6.37
C VAL A 228 -7.58 -17.32 5.67
N ILE A 229 -8.50 -17.88 6.44
CA ILE A 229 -9.62 -18.67 5.96
C ILE A 229 -10.88 -18.01 6.46
N THR A 230 -11.84 -17.80 5.58
CA THR A 230 -13.08 -17.12 5.93
C THR A 230 -14.28 -18.00 5.65
N ASP A 231 -15.21 -18.08 6.60
CA ASP A 231 -16.59 -18.38 6.22
C ASP A 231 -17.13 -17.29 5.29
N PHE A 232 -18.21 -17.58 4.57
CA PHE A 232 -18.87 -16.60 3.72
C PHE A 232 -20.02 -15.89 4.43
N ASP A 233 -20.99 -16.65 4.91
CA ASP A 233 -22.22 -16.13 5.51
C ASP A 233 -21.92 -15.56 6.89
N GLY A 234 -22.51 -14.40 7.21
CA GLY A 234 -22.24 -13.63 8.43
C GLY A 234 -20.79 -13.13 8.61
N VAL A 235 -19.91 -13.33 7.61
CA VAL A 235 -18.55 -12.81 7.57
C VAL A 235 -18.38 -11.84 6.40
N HIS A 236 -18.50 -12.33 5.16
CA HIS A 236 -18.54 -11.47 3.96
C HIS A 236 -19.91 -10.81 3.78
N THR A 237 -20.96 -11.40 4.36
CA THR A 237 -22.34 -10.90 4.37
C THR A 237 -22.76 -10.50 5.79
N ASP A 238 -23.85 -9.73 5.91
CA ASP A 238 -24.50 -9.38 7.17
C ASP A 238 -25.51 -10.44 7.64
N ASP A 239 -25.32 -11.68 7.18
CA ASP A 239 -26.18 -12.85 7.46
C ASP A 239 -27.64 -12.69 6.97
N ARG A 240 -27.86 -11.77 6.03
CA ARG A 240 -29.16 -11.54 5.39
C ARG A 240 -29.13 -11.90 3.91
N ALA A 241 -30.19 -12.57 3.49
CA ALA A 241 -30.47 -12.88 2.10
C ALA A 241 -31.79 -12.23 1.64
N TYR A 242 -31.79 -11.68 0.43
CA TYR A 242 -32.98 -11.22 -0.28
C TYR A 242 -33.42 -12.34 -1.22
N VAL A 243 -34.63 -12.85 -1.02
CA VAL A 243 -35.20 -13.93 -1.85
C VAL A 243 -36.37 -13.35 -2.66
N ASP A 244 -36.30 -13.49 -3.99
CA ASP A 244 -37.40 -13.09 -4.87
C ASP A 244 -38.53 -14.14 -4.90
N GLN A 245 -39.65 -13.79 -5.54
CA GLN A 245 -40.82 -14.69 -5.66
C GLN A 245 -40.54 -15.99 -6.42
N ASP A 246 -39.45 -16.03 -7.21
CA ASP A 246 -39.02 -17.21 -7.98
C ASP A 246 -38.00 -18.06 -7.17
N GLY A 247 -37.66 -17.65 -5.94
CA GLY A 247 -36.69 -18.30 -5.09
C GLY A 247 -35.24 -17.96 -5.41
N ARG A 248 -34.95 -16.91 -6.19
CA ARG A 248 -33.58 -16.45 -6.43
C ARG A 248 -33.09 -15.63 -5.25
N GLU A 249 -31.88 -15.94 -4.82
CA GLU A 249 -31.25 -15.30 -3.67
C GLU A 249 -30.22 -14.25 -4.08
N MET A 250 -30.17 -13.15 -3.34
CA MET A 250 -29.14 -12.12 -3.40
C MET A 250 -28.66 -11.79 -1.99
N VAL A 251 -27.35 -11.58 -1.82
CA VAL A 251 -26.77 -11.13 -0.55
C VAL A 251 -26.03 -9.81 -0.72
N ALA A 252 -25.91 -9.04 0.36
CA ALA A 252 -25.09 -7.84 0.41
C ALA A 252 -23.68 -8.19 0.92
N VAL A 253 -22.65 -7.64 0.28
CA VAL A 253 -21.24 -7.80 0.70
C VAL A 253 -20.54 -6.45 0.72
N SER A 254 -19.56 -6.28 1.62
CA SER A 254 -18.81 -5.04 1.67
C SER A 254 -17.88 -4.89 0.46
N ARG A 255 -17.82 -3.70 -0.13
CA ARG A 255 -16.79 -3.36 -1.13
C ARG A 255 -15.42 -3.13 -0.49
N SER A 256 -15.36 -2.71 0.79
CA SER A 256 -14.09 -2.42 1.46
C SER A 256 -13.23 -3.68 1.67
N ASP A 257 -13.87 -4.84 1.83
CA ASP A 257 -13.22 -6.16 1.92
C ASP A 257 -12.36 -6.47 0.70
N GLY A 258 -12.81 -6.03 -0.50
CA GLY A 258 -12.09 -6.31 -1.74
C GLY A 258 -10.68 -5.74 -1.77
N MET A 259 -10.49 -4.54 -1.23
CA MET A 259 -9.16 -3.94 -1.12
C MET A 259 -8.29 -4.64 -0.08
N GLY A 260 -8.86 -5.03 1.06
CA GLY A 260 -8.14 -5.76 2.11
C GLY A 260 -7.64 -7.11 1.61
N VAL A 261 -8.53 -7.88 0.99
CA VAL A 261 -8.20 -9.17 0.37
C VAL A 261 -7.13 -9.02 -0.71
N ALA A 262 -7.22 -8.00 -1.56
CA ALA A 262 -6.21 -7.76 -2.59
C ALA A 262 -4.83 -7.42 -2.01
N LEU A 263 -4.78 -6.59 -0.96
CA LEU A 263 -3.53 -6.28 -0.24
C LEU A 263 -2.94 -7.53 0.42
N LEU A 264 -3.78 -8.31 1.10
CA LEU A 264 -3.37 -9.52 1.80
C LEU A 264 -2.78 -10.56 0.84
N ARG A 265 -3.42 -10.79 -0.32
CA ARG A 265 -2.88 -11.68 -1.36
C ARG A 265 -1.52 -11.20 -1.89
N ARG A 266 -1.34 -9.89 -2.07
CA ARG A 266 -0.04 -9.32 -2.51
C ARG A 266 1.07 -9.54 -1.49
N SER A 267 0.73 -9.65 -0.20
CA SER A 267 1.72 -9.94 0.85
C SER A 267 2.16 -11.40 0.91
N GLY A 268 1.65 -12.27 0.03
CA GLY A 268 1.97 -13.69 0.00
C GLY A 268 1.17 -14.54 1.00
N VAL A 269 0.30 -13.93 1.81
CA VAL A 269 -0.61 -14.65 2.71
C VAL A 269 -1.64 -15.42 1.89
N LYS A 270 -1.76 -16.72 2.14
CA LYS A 270 -2.74 -17.57 1.46
C LYS A 270 -4.16 -17.24 1.95
N LEU A 271 -5.14 -17.23 1.05
CA LEU A 271 -6.54 -16.98 1.39
C LEU A 271 -7.45 -18.06 0.80
N MET A 272 -8.47 -18.48 1.55
CA MET A 272 -9.55 -19.34 1.07
C MET A 272 -10.90 -18.95 1.67
N ILE A 273 -11.97 -19.09 0.88
CA ILE A 273 -13.35 -19.03 1.36
C ILE A 273 -13.90 -20.46 1.52
N MET A 274 -14.49 -20.77 2.67
CA MET A 274 -15.13 -22.07 2.94
C MET A 274 -16.60 -21.85 3.30
N SER A 275 -17.53 -22.34 2.48
CA SER A 275 -18.96 -22.29 2.77
C SER A 275 -19.56 -23.70 2.83
N THR A 276 -20.50 -23.91 3.75
CA THR A 276 -21.31 -25.13 3.83
C THR A 276 -22.36 -25.20 2.74
N GLU A 277 -22.76 -24.07 2.17
CA GLU A 277 -23.81 -24.00 1.16
C GLU A 277 -23.24 -24.05 -0.27
N HIS A 278 -24.05 -24.52 -1.22
CA HIS A 278 -23.79 -24.35 -2.63
C HIS A 278 -24.59 -23.15 -3.14
N ASN A 279 -23.94 -21.99 -3.23
CA ASN A 279 -24.59 -20.75 -3.63
C ASN A 279 -23.77 -20.00 -4.71
N PRO A 280 -24.35 -19.73 -5.90
CA PRO A 280 -23.66 -19.04 -6.98
C PRO A 280 -23.06 -17.68 -6.59
N VAL A 281 -23.63 -17.00 -5.59
CA VAL A 281 -23.14 -15.70 -5.14
C VAL A 281 -21.77 -15.81 -4.46
N VAL A 282 -21.55 -16.88 -3.68
CA VAL A 282 -20.25 -17.17 -3.03
C VAL A 282 -19.17 -17.33 -4.09
N ALA A 283 -19.43 -18.15 -5.12
CA ALA A 283 -18.50 -18.36 -6.23
C ALA A 283 -18.23 -17.07 -7.02
N ALA A 284 -19.26 -16.27 -7.28
CA ALA A 284 -19.12 -15.00 -7.98
C ALA A 284 -18.25 -14.02 -7.17
N ARG A 285 -18.44 -13.97 -5.85
CA ARG A 285 -17.65 -13.13 -4.96
C ARG A 285 -16.20 -13.60 -4.87
N ALA A 286 -15.98 -14.91 -4.72
CA ALA A 286 -14.65 -15.50 -4.70
C ALA A 286 -13.87 -15.20 -5.99
N ARG A 287 -14.51 -15.39 -7.16
CA ARG A 287 -13.92 -15.01 -8.47
C ARG A 287 -13.56 -13.54 -8.53
N LYS A 288 -14.43 -12.65 -8.06
CA LYS A 288 -14.18 -11.20 -8.02
C LYS A 288 -12.99 -10.83 -7.12
N LEU A 289 -12.81 -11.53 -6.01
CA LEU A 289 -11.69 -11.34 -5.09
C LEU A 289 -10.40 -12.05 -5.56
N GLY A 290 -10.52 -12.96 -6.53
CA GLY A 290 -9.45 -13.82 -7.02
C GLY A 290 -8.97 -14.82 -5.97
N VAL A 291 -9.89 -15.36 -5.17
CA VAL A 291 -9.58 -16.25 -4.05
C VAL A 291 -10.20 -17.64 -4.30
N PRO A 292 -9.50 -18.73 -3.95
CA PRO A 292 -10.09 -20.07 -3.93
C PRO A 292 -11.33 -20.12 -3.04
N VAL A 293 -12.31 -20.92 -3.47
CA VAL A 293 -13.54 -21.17 -2.72
C VAL A 293 -13.87 -22.66 -2.74
N LEU A 294 -14.22 -23.18 -1.58
CA LEU A 294 -14.80 -24.51 -1.41
C LEU A 294 -16.24 -24.35 -0.87
N GLN A 295 -17.18 -25.06 -1.47
CA GLN A 295 -18.62 -24.97 -1.20
C GLN A 295 -19.22 -26.36 -1.00
N GLY A 296 -20.40 -26.42 -0.39
CA GLY A 296 -21.10 -27.69 -0.14
C GLY A 296 -20.39 -28.59 0.86
N LEU A 297 -19.63 -27.98 1.78
CA LEU A 297 -18.82 -28.72 2.73
C LEU A 297 -19.68 -29.30 3.86
N THR A 298 -19.71 -30.62 4.00
CA THR A 298 -20.38 -31.28 5.14
C THR A 298 -19.51 -31.32 6.39
N ASP A 299 -18.19 -31.21 6.23
CA ASP A 299 -17.22 -31.18 7.32
C ASP A 299 -16.09 -30.18 7.00
N LYS A 300 -16.28 -28.93 7.43
CA LYS A 300 -15.26 -27.87 7.27
C LYS A 300 -13.95 -28.22 7.99
N ARG A 301 -13.99 -28.97 9.09
CA ARG A 301 -12.80 -29.27 9.90
C ARG A 301 -11.84 -30.19 9.16
N THR A 302 -12.37 -31.26 8.56
CA THR A 302 -11.56 -32.18 7.75
C THR A 302 -10.97 -31.47 6.53
N VAL A 303 -11.78 -30.68 5.81
CA VAL A 303 -11.32 -29.93 4.63
C VAL A 303 -10.23 -28.92 4.97
N LEU A 304 -10.37 -28.22 6.11
CA LEU A 304 -9.33 -27.34 6.62
C LEU A 304 -8.00 -28.10 6.78
N ARG A 305 -8.02 -29.23 7.48
CA ARG A 305 -6.81 -30.03 7.76
C ARG A 305 -6.15 -30.54 6.49
N ASP A 306 -6.94 -31.00 5.52
CA ASP A 306 -6.43 -31.45 4.23
C ASP A 306 -5.77 -30.28 3.48
N TRP A 307 -6.41 -29.11 3.46
CA TRP A 307 -5.84 -27.93 2.82
C TRP A 307 -4.53 -27.47 3.49
N LEU A 308 -4.49 -27.41 4.82
CA LEU A 308 -3.27 -27.08 5.56
C LEU A 308 -2.12 -28.05 5.24
N THR A 309 -2.45 -29.34 5.12
CA THR A 309 -1.47 -30.39 4.77
C THR A 309 -0.95 -30.21 3.34
N ILE A 310 -1.83 -29.97 2.36
CA ILE A 310 -1.49 -29.77 0.96
C ILE A 310 -0.61 -28.52 0.79
N GLU A 311 -0.94 -27.44 1.49
CA GLU A 311 -0.26 -26.15 1.37
C GLU A 311 0.99 -26.03 2.24
N GLY A 312 1.28 -27.03 3.08
CA GLY A 312 2.42 -27.05 4.01
C GLY A 312 2.35 -25.97 5.09
N LEU A 313 1.15 -25.65 5.59
CA LEU A 313 0.92 -24.56 6.54
C LEU A 313 0.92 -25.06 8.00
N ASP A 314 1.57 -24.31 8.89
CA ASP A 314 1.48 -24.52 10.34
C ASP A 314 0.13 -24.02 10.87
N PRO A 315 -0.73 -24.88 11.45
CA PRO A 315 -2.03 -24.47 12.00
C PRO A 315 -1.92 -23.35 13.05
N ALA A 316 -0.82 -23.26 13.81
CA ALA A 316 -0.61 -22.19 14.78
C ALA A 316 -0.47 -20.80 14.13
N ARG A 317 -0.10 -20.74 12.85
CA ARG A 317 0.05 -19.53 12.03
C ARG A 317 -1.08 -19.36 11.02
N VAL A 318 -2.27 -19.85 11.33
CA VAL A 318 -3.47 -19.71 10.49
C VAL A 318 -4.54 -18.95 11.25
N ALA A 319 -5.20 -18.00 10.58
CA ALA A 319 -6.44 -17.40 11.06
C ALA A 319 -7.65 -17.99 10.36
N TYR A 320 -8.66 -18.36 11.15
CA TYR A 320 -9.97 -18.74 10.65
C TYR A 320 -11.00 -17.78 11.21
N ILE A 321 -11.78 -17.12 10.34
CA ILE A 321 -12.91 -16.29 10.74
C ILE A 321 -14.23 -16.98 10.43
N GLY A 322 -15.04 -17.16 11.48
CA GLY A 322 -16.38 -17.72 11.41
C GLY A 322 -17.37 -16.93 12.25
N ASN A 323 -18.66 -17.15 12.03
CA ASN A 323 -19.74 -16.48 12.75
C ASN A 323 -20.70 -17.45 13.45
N ASP A 324 -20.77 -18.73 13.05
CA ASP A 324 -21.77 -19.66 13.58
C ASP A 324 -21.19 -21.03 14.02
N VAL A 325 -22.02 -21.89 14.60
CA VAL A 325 -21.62 -23.12 15.31
C VAL A 325 -20.93 -24.16 14.43
N ASN A 326 -21.17 -24.12 13.11
CA ASN A 326 -20.48 -24.92 12.10
C ASN A 326 -18.97 -24.58 12.00
N ASP A 327 -18.55 -23.41 12.47
CA ASP A 327 -17.16 -22.96 12.43
C ASP A 327 -16.35 -23.37 13.68
N LEU A 328 -17.00 -23.83 14.75
CA LEU A 328 -16.32 -24.20 16.00
C LEU A 328 -15.25 -25.29 15.81
N GLY A 329 -15.50 -26.24 14.90
CA GLY A 329 -14.53 -27.28 14.55
C GLY A 329 -13.26 -26.71 13.94
N PRO A 330 -13.33 -26.05 12.76
CA PRO A 330 -12.20 -25.34 12.16
C PRO A 330 -11.48 -24.38 13.11
N MET A 331 -12.23 -23.57 13.87
CA MET A 331 -11.65 -22.62 14.83
C MET A 331 -10.81 -23.30 15.92
N SER A 332 -11.20 -24.51 16.36
CA SER A 332 -10.45 -25.24 17.38
C SER A 332 -9.10 -25.80 16.89
N ASP A 333 -8.88 -25.82 15.57
CA ASP A 333 -7.66 -26.38 14.96
C ASP A 333 -6.63 -25.33 14.56
N VAL A 334 -6.94 -24.03 14.64
CA VAL A 334 -6.05 -22.94 14.22
C VAL A 334 -5.54 -22.10 15.40
N GLY A 335 -4.38 -21.46 15.25
CA GLY A 335 -3.78 -20.61 16.29
C GLY A 335 -4.46 -19.24 16.45
N TRP A 336 -5.23 -18.82 15.45
CA TRP A 336 -5.98 -17.56 15.46
C TRP A 336 -7.46 -17.79 15.11
N PRO A 337 -8.27 -18.33 16.04
CA PRO A 337 -9.71 -18.33 15.88
C PRO A 337 -10.24 -16.89 16.02
N VAL A 338 -10.79 -16.36 14.93
CA VAL A 338 -11.31 -14.99 14.83
C VAL A 338 -12.82 -15.04 14.61
N THR A 339 -13.54 -14.03 15.09
CA THR A 339 -14.98 -13.91 14.82
C THR A 339 -15.45 -12.45 14.75
N VAL A 340 -16.68 -12.25 14.29
CA VAL A 340 -17.35 -10.94 14.20
C VAL A 340 -18.16 -10.66 15.47
N PRO A 341 -18.44 -9.39 15.82
CA PRO A 341 -19.12 -9.03 17.08
C PRO A 341 -20.55 -9.57 17.17
N ASP A 342 -21.21 -9.80 16.04
CA ASP A 342 -22.56 -10.32 15.89
C ASP A 342 -22.64 -11.85 15.78
N ALA A 343 -21.51 -12.56 15.85
CA ALA A 343 -21.43 -14.02 15.80
C ALA A 343 -22.18 -14.71 16.95
N HIS A 344 -22.54 -15.98 16.77
CA HIS A 344 -23.20 -16.80 17.77
C HIS A 344 -22.38 -16.81 19.10
N PRO A 345 -23.03 -16.73 20.30
CA PRO A 345 -22.32 -16.58 21.57
C PRO A 345 -21.23 -17.63 21.85
N ARG A 346 -21.47 -18.88 21.42
CA ARG A 346 -20.47 -19.96 21.56
C ARG A 346 -19.22 -19.75 20.69
N VAL A 347 -19.38 -19.13 19.51
CA VAL A 347 -18.28 -18.81 18.59
C VAL A 347 -17.45 -17.67 19.18
N ARG A 348 -18.10 -16.63 19.71
CA ARG A 348 -17.42 -15.54 20.43
C ARG A 348 -16.66 -16.03 21.65
N ALA A 349 -17.20 -16.99 22.39
CA ALA A 349 -16.51 -17.58 23.53
C ALA A 349 -15.30 -18.44 23.12
N ALA A 350 -15.31 -19.03 21.91
CA ALA A 350 -14.21 -19.83 21.38
C ALA A 350 -13.15 -19.00 20.64
N ALA A 351 -13.48 -17.78 20.22
CA ALA A 351 -12.58 -16.91 19.49
C ALA A 351 -11.48 -16.34 20.40
N ARG A 352 -10.25 -16.36 19.90
CA ARG A 352 -9.11 -15.63 20.47
C ARG A 352 -9.28 -14.13 20.25
N THR A 353 -9.90 -13.75 19.13
CA THR A 353 -10.07 -12.35 18.74
C THR A 353 -11.46 -12.12 18.19
N VAL A 354 -12.16 -11.14 18.75
CA VAL A 354 -13.42 -10.62 18.19
C VAL A 354 -13.08 -9.32 17.46
N LEU A 355 -13.47 -9.22 16.19
CA LEU A 355 -13.31 -8.00 15.40
C LEU A 355 -14.26 -6.91 15.88
N THR A 356 -13.97 -5.66 15.49
CA THR A 356 -14.85 -4.53 15.82
C THR A 356 -15.96 -4.32 14.82
N ARG A 357 -15.77 -4.76 13.56
CA ARG A 357 -16.76 -4.65 12.48
C ARG A 357 -17.61 -5.91 12.34
N PRO A 358 -18.94 -5.77 12.19
CA PRO A 358 -19.82 -6.90 11.94
C PRO A 358 -19.65 -7.47 10.52
N GLY A 359 -20.18 -8.67 10.32
CA GLY A 359 -20.27 -9.31 9.01
C GLY A 359 -20.88 -8.40 7.95
N GLY A 360 -20.36 -8.44 6.72
CA GLY A 360 -20.88 -7.62 5.61
C GLY A 360 -20.60 -6.11 5.70
N ALA A 361 -20.06 -5.62 6.83
CA ALA A 361 -19.74 -4.22 7.07
C ALA A 361 -18.22 -3.93 7.09
N GLY A 362 -17.42 -4.82 6.52
CA GLY A 362 -15.97 -4.66 6.47
C GLY A 362 -15.19 -5.47 7.51
N ALA A 363 -15.77 -6.54 8.06
CA ALA A 363 -15.07 -7.46 8.96
C ALA A 363 -13.84 -8.09 8.30
N VAL A 364 -13.98 -8.59 7.07
CA VAL A 364 -12.86 -9.19 6.33
C VAL A 364 -11.78 -8.15 6.06
N ARG A 365 -12.15 -6.89 5.77
CA ARG A 365 -11.19 -5.78 5.65
C ARG A 365 -10.39 -5.58 6.93
N GLU A 366 -11.05 -5.50 8.07
CA GLU A 366 -10.39 -5.32 9.37
C GLU A 366 -9.40 -6.47 9.65
N LEU A 367 -9.82 -7.72 9.42
CA LEU A 367 -8.94 -8.87 9.56
C LEU A 367 -7.71 -8.76 8.66
N CYS A 368 -7.89 -8.44 7.38
CA CYS A 368 -6.78 -8.25 6.45
C CYS A 368 -5.80 -7.16 6.92
N ASP A 369 -6.32 -6.01 7.34
CA ASP A 369 -5.49 -4.89 7.82
C ASP A 369 -4.68 -5.30 9.06
N ARG A 370 -5.27 -6.10 9.96
CA ARG A 370 -4.57 -6.62 11.16
C ARG A 370 -3.50 -7.65 10.82
N VAL A 371 -3.73 -8.51 9.82
CA VAL A 371 -2.71 -9.47 9.38
C VAL A 371 -1.55 -8.75 8.70
N LEU A 372 -1.85 -7.78 7.85
CA LEU A 372 -0.84 -6.95 7.19
C LEU A 372 0.01 -6.17 8.20
N ALA A 373 -0.59 -5.67 9.29
CA ALA A 373 0.13 -4.97 10.35
C ALA A 373 1.13 -5.83 11.12
N ALA A 374 1.05 -7.16 11.03
CA ALA A 374 1.89 -8.09 11.77
C ALA A 374 3.12 -8.55 10.98
N ARG A 375 3.13 -8.24 9.68
CA ARG A 375 4.26 -8.59 8.84
C ARG A 375 5.40 -7.62 9.13
N PRO A 376 6.63 -8.11 9.35
CA PRO A 376 7.79 -7.24 9.30
C PRO A 376 7.73 -6.49 7.96
N GLU A 377 8.27 -5.28 7.90
CA GLU A 377 8.51 -4.59 6.64
C GLU A 377 9.53 -5.39 5.81
N THR A 378 9.18 -6.59 5.34
CA THR A 378 9.81 -7.24 4.20
C THR A 378 9.43 -6.39 3.01
N GLU A 379 10.36 -5.50 2.65
CA GLU A 379 10.27 -4.51 1.58
C GLU A 379 8.87 -3.91 1.45
N ALA A 380 8.64 -2.85 2.24
CA ALA A 380 7.49 -1.99 2.09
C ALA A 380 7.11 -1.84 0.61
N VAL A 381 5.88 -2.25 0.27
CA VAL A 381 5.15 -1.56 -0.79
C VAL A 381 5.27 -0.08 -0.42
N PRO A 382 5.87 0.80 -1.25
CA PRO A 382 6.17 2.14 -0.83
C PRO A 382 4.86 2.79 -0.39
N ALA A 383 4.89 3.45 0.77
CA ALA A 383 3.84 4.42 1.12
C ALA A 383 3.60 5.32 -0.11
N PRO A 384 2.37 5.85 -0.35
CA PRO A 384 2.25 6.95 -1.27
C PRO A 384 3.25 8.01 -0.81
N ALA A 385 4.21 8.31 -1.69
CA ALA A 385 5.33 9.18 -1.36
C ALA A 385 4.80 10.43 -0.65
N PRO A 386 5.46 10.93 0.41
CA PRO A 386 5.23 12.30 0.84
C PRO A 386 5.31 13.15 -0.42
N ARG A 387 4.30 14.01 -0.66
CA ARG A 387 4.14 14.86 -1.85
C ARG A 387 5.50 15.10 -2.48
N ALA A 388 5.74 14.47 -3.64
CA ALA A 388 7.04 14.42 -4.25
C ALA A 388 7.65 15.83 -4.28
N GLU A 389 8.67 16.04 -3.45
CA GLU A 389 9.79 16.84 -3.93
C GLU A 389 10.33 16.05 -5.13
N LEU A 390 10.27 16.65 -6.31
CA LEU A 390 10.89 16.15 -7.53
C LEU A 390 12.40 16.05 -7.28
N ARG A 391 12.85 14.97 -6.64
CA ARG A 391 14.26 14.61 -6.53
C ARG A 391 14.54 13.63 -7.65
N LEU A 392 15.31 14.12 -8.62
CA LEU A 392 15.82 13.38 -9.76
C LEU A 392 16.54 12.12 -9.24
N THR A 393 15.97 10.95 -9.53
CA THR A 393 16.63 9.64 -9.42
C THR A 393 17.92 9.64 -10.27
N PRO A 394 18.90 8.75 -9.99
CA PRO A 394 20.10 8.65 -10.81
C PRO A 394 19.69 8.42 -12.27
N VAL A 395 20.03 9.37 -13.14
CA VAL A 395 19.58 9.36 -14.53
C VAL A 395 20.20 8.18 -15.26
N ALA A 396 19.38 7.22 -15.69
CA ALA A 396 19.81 6.12 -16.56
C ALA A 396 20.56 6.67 -17.77
N ARG A 397 21.67 6.01 -18.16
CA ARG A 397 22.44 6.45 -19.33
C ARG A 397 21.56 6.37 -20.58
N PRO A 398 21.49 7.44 -21.40
CA PRO A 398 20.75 7.39 -22.64
C PRO A 398 21.29 6.32 -23.61
N VAL A 399 20.40 5.76 -24.42
CA VAL A 399 20.71 4.76 -25.45
C VAL A 399 20.70 5.42 -26.82
N GLN A 400 21.72 5.18 -27.64
CA GLN A 400 21.81 5.68 -29.01
C GLN A 400 21.01 4.78 -29.95
N ILE A 401 20.03 5.33 -30.68
CA ILE A 401 19.25 4.67 -31.72
C ILE A 401 19.36 5.50 -33.00
N GLY A 402 20.07 4.99 -34.00
CA GLY A 402 20.44 5.79 -35.18
C GLY A 402 21.23 7.04 -34.78
N ASP A 403 20.78 8.22 -35.19
CA ASP A 403 21.33 9.51 -34.75
C ASP A 403 20.68 10.08 -33.47
N ALA A 404 19.62 9.44 -32.96
CA ALA A 404 18.87 9.88 -31.80
C ALA A 404 19.42 9.32 -30.49
N LEU A 405 19.55 10.17 -29.47
CA LEU A 405 19.94 9.77 -28.12
C LEU A 405 18.70 9.72 -27.22
N VAL A 406 18.28 8.51 -26.83
CA VAL A 406 17.03 8.24 -26.12
C VAL A 406 17.29 8.09 -24.62
N GLY A 407 16.78 9.00 -23.81
CA GLY A 407 16.97 8.98 -22.36
C GLY A 407 16.46 10.25 -21.69
N ALA A 408 16.59 10.33 -20.37
CA ALA A 408 16.08 11.46 -19.61
C ALA A 408 16.75 12.79 -20.02
N GLY A 409 15.97 13.87 -20.05
CA GLY A 409 16.43 15.19 -20.51
C GLY A 409 16.60 15.32 -22.03
N ARG A 410 16.23 14.29 -22.80
CA ARG A 410 16.16 14.33 -24.27
C ARG A 410 14.71 14.39 -24.72
N PRO A 411 14.43 14.88 -25.95
CA PRO A 411 13.10 14.79 -26.53
C PRO A 411 12.63 13.34 -26.57
N VAL A 412 11.37 13.12 -26.19
CA VAL A 412 10.71 11.82 -26.25
C VAL A 412 10.78 11.29 -27.67
N TYR A 413 11.24 10.05 -27.79
CA TYR A 413 11.34 9.33 -29.04
C TYR A 413 9.97 8.74 -29.40
N VAL A 414 9.32 9.26 -30.44
CA VAL A 414 7.96 8.85 -30.83
C VAL A 414 8.02 7.90 -32.02
N ILE A 415 7.38 6.75 -31.85
CA ILE A 415 7.35 5.64 -32.82
C ILE A 415 5.91 5.48 -33.33
N GLY A 416 5.72 5.65 -34.64
CA GLY A 416 4.50 5.24 -35.32
C GLY A 416 4.55 3.74 -35.64
N GLU A 417 3.81 2.92 -34.87
CA GLU A 417 3.71 1.49 -35.13
C GLU A 417 2.76 1.25 -36.31
N ILE A 418 3.33 0.95 -37.47
CA ILE A 418 2.56 0.54 -38.66
C ILE A 418 2.09 -0.90 -38.48
N GLY A 419 2.92 -1.75 -37.86
CA GLY A 419 2.58 -3.13 -37.58
C GLY A 419 2.18 -3.86 -38.86
N ILE A 420 0.92 -4.30 -38.91
CA ILE A 420 0.31 -4.96 -40.07
C ILE A 420 -0.83 -4.14 -40.71
N ASN A 421 -1.04 -2.88 -40.30
CA ASN A 421 -2.13 -2.03 -40.80
C ASN A 421 -1.99 -1.65 -42.28
N HIS A 422 -0.85 -1.96 -42.89
CA HIS A 422 -0.63 -1.86 -44.33
C HIS A 422 -1.34 -2.96 -45.13
N ASN A 423 -1.81 -4.04 -44.49
CA ASN A 423 -2.53 -5.14 -45.15
C ASN A 423 -1.79 -5.75 -46.36
N GLY A 424 -0.45 -5.80 -46.32
CA GLY A 424 0.37 -6.27 -47.45
C GLY A 424 0.41 -5.32 -48.66
N ASP A 425 -0.07 -4.09 -48.53
CA ASP A 425 -0.09 -3.08 -49.59
C ASP A 425 1.00 -2.02 -49.35
N LEU A 426 1.90 -1.89 -50.32
CA LEU A 426 3.05 -1.01 -50.24
C LEU A 426 2.67 0.48 -50.37
N ASP A 427 1.60 0.81 -51.08
CA ASP A 427 1.09 2.18 -51.16
C ASP A 427 0.48 2.61 -49.82
N ILE A 428 -0.22 1.71 -49.14
CA ILE A 428 -0.73 1.97 -47.78
C ILE A 428 0.45 2.17 -46.81
N ALA A 429 1.49 1.33 -46.89
CA ALA A 429 2.69 1.48 -46.08
C ALA A 429 3.37 2.84 -46.29
N ARG A 430 3.58 3.26 -47.55
CA ARG A 430 4.13 4.59 -47.88
C ARG A 430 3.32 5.73 -47.28
N ARG A 431 1.99 5.68 -47.41
CA ARG A 431 1.10 6.70 -46.84
C ARG A 431 1.15 6.76 -45.32
N LEU A 432 1.26 5.61 -44.65
CA LEU A 432 1.43 5.56 -43.18
C LEU A 432 2.78 6.14 -42.75
N ILE A 433 3.85 5.91 -43.52
CA ILE A 433 5.16 6.54 -43.30
C ILE A 433 5.05 8.07 -43.44
N ASP A 434 4.34 8.55 -44.48
CA ASP A 434 4.14 9.99 -44.69
C ASP A 434 3.38 10.62 -43.52
N VAL A 435 2.33 9.96 -43.02
CA VAL A 435 1.57 10.38 -41.83
C VAL A 435 2.47 10.49 -40.59
N ALA A 436 3.34 9.51 -40.36
CA ALA A 436 4.27 9.54 -39.23
C ALA A 436 5.30 10.68 -39.36
N ALA A 437 5.83 10.89 -40.57
CA ALA A 437 6.78 11.97 -40.85
C ALA A 437 6.14 13.35 -40.65
N GLU A 438 4.92 13.55 -41.17
CA GLU A 438 4.17 14.81 -41.07
C GLU A 438 3.77 15.15 -39.64
N ALA A 439 3.44 14.13 -38.84
CA ALA A 439 3.17 14.31 -37.41
C ALA A 439 4.44 14.64 -36.61
N GLY A 440 5.64 14.43 -37.15
CA GLY A 440 6.92 14.66 -36.47
C GLY A 440 7.38 13.49 -35.59
N CYS A 441 6.96 12.25 -35.90
CA CYS A 441 7.55 11.06 -35.31
C CYS A 441 9.04 10.95 -35.71
N GLN A 442 9.83 10.28 -34.88
CA GLN A 442 11.24 10.00 -35.18
C GLN A 442 11.46 8.63 -35.82
N ALA A 443 10.48 7.73 -35.66
CA ALA A 443 10.53 6.42 -36.30
C ALA A 443 9.17 5.92 -36.73
N VAL A 444 9.23 4.98 -37.67
CA VAL A 444 8.16 4.02 -37.94
C VAL A 444 8.63 2.62 -37.63
N LYS A 445 7.68 1.78 -37.21
CA LYS A 445 7.94 0.39 -36.85
C LYS A 445 7.02 -0.55 -37.62
N PHE A 446 7.61 -1.65 -38.12
CA PHE A 446 6.91 -2.74 -38.79
C PHE A 446 7.01 -4.04 -37.96
N GLN A 447 6.48 -5.14 -38.48
CA GLN A 447 6.66 -6.47 -37.92
C GLN A 447 7.21 -7.40 -39.01
N LYS A 448 8.23 -8.18 -38.67
CA LYS A 448 8.81 -9.18 -39.56
C LYS A 448 8.66 -10.57 -38.94
N ARG A 449 8.12 -11.49 -39.72
CA ARG A 449 7.99 -12.90 -39.33
C ARG A 449 8.24 -13.83 -40.50
N THR A 450 8.51 -15.07 -40.17
CA THR A 450 8.44 -16.23 -41.05
C THR A 450 7.12 -16.94 -40.75
N PRO A 451 6.06 -16.78 -41.57
CA PRO A 451 4.72 -17.30 -41.27
C PRO A 451 4.71 -18.80 -40.93
N GLU A 452 5.55 -19.59 -41.59
CA GLU A 452 5.72 -21.03 -41.36
C GLU A 452 6.24 -21.38 -39.97
N ILE A 453 6.92 -20.46 -39.30
CA ILE A 453 7.43 -20.62 -37.94
C ILE A 453 6.41 -20.07 -36.94
N CYS A 454 5.92 -18.85 -37.17
CA CYS A 454 5.10 -18.14 -36.19
C CYS A 454 3.63 -18.54 -36.16
N VAL A 455 3.10 -19.19 -37.21
CA VAL A 455 1.72 -19.68 -37.22
C VAL A 455 1.69 -21.12 -36.70
N PRO A 456 1.03 -21.36 -35.54
CA PRO A 456 0.90 -22.70 -34.98
C PRO A 456 0.25 -23.66 -35.99
N PRO A 457 0.73 -24.90 -36.14
CA PRO A 457 0.21 -25.86 -37.13
C PRO A 457 -1.31 -26.00 -37.11
N GLU A 458 -1.92 -26.06 -35.92
CA GLU A 458 -3.36 -26.18 -35.70
C GLU A 458 -4.18 -24.94 -36.13
N GLN A 459 -3.53 -23.81 -36.36
CA GLN A 459 -4.19 -22.59 -36.83
C GLN A 459 -4.10 -22.40 -38.35
N ARG A 460 -3.18 -23.09 -39.04
CA ARG A 460 -2.84 -22.81 -40.44
C ARG A 460 -4.04 -22.93 -41.38
N ASP A 461 -4.79 -24.01 -41.24
CA ASP A 461 -5.91 -24.36 -42.13
C ASP A 461 -7.24 -23.72 -41.71
N GLN A 462 -7.26 -22.90 -40.66
CA GLN A 462 -8.48 -22.20 -40.23
C GLN A 462 -8.88 -21.16 -41.28
N ILE A 463 -10.10 -21.29 -41.82
CA ILE A 463 -10.63 -20.34 -42.80
C ILE A 463 -10.94 -19.00 -42.13
N ARG A 464 -10.50 -17.92 -42.77
CA ARG A 464 -10.75 -16.53 -42.37
C ARG A 464 -11.45 -15.79 -43.51
N GLN A 465 -12.41 -14.95 -43.14
CA GLN A 465 -12.94 -13.94 -44.05
C GLN A 465 -11.99 -12.75 -44.09
N THR A 466 -11.43 -12.49 -45.26
CA THR A 466 -10.49 -11.39 -45.51
C THR A 466 -11.05 -10.45 -46.59
N PRO A 467 -10.49 -9.24 -46.78
CA PRO A 467 -10.89 -8.33 -47.86
C PRO A 467 -10.66 -8.90 -49.26
N TRP A 468 -9.83 -9.94 -49.37
CA TRP A 468 -9.49 -10.60 -50.64
C TRP A 468 -10.26 -11.91 -50.86
N GLY A 469 -11.26 -12.20 -50.03
CA GLY A 469 -12.05 -13.43 -50.06
C GLY A 469 -11.75 -14.37 -48.89
N GLU A 470 -12.34 -15.56 -48.93
CA GLU A 470 -12.05 -16.64 -47.97
C GLU A 470 -10.69 -17.26 -48.29
N MET A 471 -9.84 -17.35 -47.28
CA MET A 471 -8.53 -18.01 -47.36
C MET A 471 -8.17 -18.61 -46.01
N THR A 472 -7.22 -19.54 -46.01
CA THR A 472 -6.65 -20.09 -44.78
C THR A 472 -5.90 -19.01 -44.00
N TYR A 473 -5.75 -19.20 -42.69
CA TYR A 473 -5.02 -18.27 -41.85
C TYR A 473 -3.55 -18.17 -42.29
N MET A 474 -2.96 -19.26 -42.79
CA MET A 474 -1.61 -19.24 -43.35
C MET A 474 -1.53 -18.40 -44.63
N GLU A 475 -2.43 -18.59 -45.60
CA GLU A 475 -2.46 -17.78 -46.83
C GLU A 475 -2.61 -16.29 -46.53
N TYR A 476 -3.47 -15.95 -45.55
CA TYR A 476 -3.62 -14.59 -45.06
C TYR A 476 -2.29 -14.02 -44.52
N LYS A 477 -1.59 -14.79 -43.68
CA LYS A 477 -0.30 -14.36 -43.11
C LYS A 477 0.78 -14.22 -44.17
N LEU A 478 0.85 -15.12 -45.14
CA LEU A 478 1.77 -15.01 -46.28
C LEU A 478 1.48 -13.78 -47.13
N ARG A 479 0.20 -13.49 -47.40
CA ARG A 479 -0.21 -12.34 -48.22
C ARG A 479 0.11 -11.00 -47.58
N THR A 480 0.08 -10.91 -46.25
CA THR A 480 0.32 -9.67 -45.52
C THR A 480 1.78 -9.44 -45.17
N GLU A 481 2.63 -10.45 -45.32
CA GLU A 481 4.04 -10.39 -44.95
C GLU A 481 4.88 -9.82 -46.11
N PHE A 482 5.66 -8.77 -45.83
CA PHE A 482 6.55 -8.18 -46.82
C PHE A 482 7.86 -8.96 -46.98
N GLY A 483 8.35 -9.01 -48.23
CA GLY A 483 9.62 -9.58 -48.63
C GLY A 483 10.73 -8.53 -48.72
N LEU A 484 11.85 -8.93 -49.32
CA LEU A 484 13.04 -8.07 -49.45
C LEU A 484 12.79 -6.85 -50.32
N ASP A 485 12.08 -7.01 -51.44
CA ASP A 485 11.84 -5.94 -52.40
C ASP A 485 10.96 -4.85 -51.77
N GLU A 486 9.88 -5.24 -51.08
CA GLU A 486 8.99 -4.29 -50.40
C GLU A 486 9.70 -3.57 -49.24
N TYR A 487 10.47 -4.30 -48.41
CA TYR A 487 11.24 -3.67 -47.33
C TYR A 487 12.36 -2.76 -47.86
N THR A 488 12.91 -3.03 -49.04
CA THR A 488 13.88 -2.14 -49.71
C THR A 488 13.22 -0.82 -50.11
N GLU A 489 12.01 -0.87 -50.68
CA GLU A 489 11.23 0.34 -50.99
C GLU A 489 10.82 1.10 -49.71
N ILE A 490 10.40 0.40 -48.66
CA ILE A 490 10.08 0.99 -47.35
C ILE A 490 11.31 1.70 -46.76
N ALA A 491 12.47 1.05 -46.76
CA ALA A 491 13.71 1.62 -46.25
C ALA A 491 14.12 2.88 -47.02
N ALA A 492 13.97 2.88 -48.35
CA ALA A 492 14.23 4.04 -49.19
C ALA A 492 13.27 5.19 -48.88
N HIS A 493 11.97 4.92 -48.77
CA HIS A 493 10.95 5.93 -48.47
C HIS A 493 11.14 6.53 -47.07
N CYS A 494 11.40 5.71 -46.05
CA CYS A 494 11.72 6.19 -44.69
C CYS A 494 12.94 7.13 -44.69
N ARG A 495 14.00 6.78 -45.43
CA ARG A 495 15.20 7.62 -45.55
C ARG A 495 14.89 8.95 -46.24
N GLU A 496 14.09 8.95 -47.30
CA GLU A 496 13.65 10.18 -47.99
C GLU A 496 12.82 11.09 -47.07
N ARG A 497 12.02 10.49 -46.19
CA ARG A 497 11.19 11.20 -45.20
C ARG A 497 11.94 11.54 -43.90
N GLY A 498 13.22 11.17 -43.77
CA GLY A 498 14.03 11.45 -42.59
C GLY A 498 13.62 10.68 -41.34
N LEU A 499 13.03 9.49 -41.50
CA LEU A 499 12.59 8.63 -40.42
C LEU A 499 13.56 7.47 -40.19
N HIS A 500 13.81 7.15 -38.92
CA HIS A 500 14.32 5.84 -38.57
C HIS A 500 13.26 4.77 -38.90
N TRP A 501 13.71 3.61 -39.36
CA TRP A 501 12.84 2.47 -39.56
C TRP A 501 13.46 1.21 -38.96
N PHE A 502 12.61 0.37 -38.41
CA PHE A 502 12.95 -0.94 -37.88
C PHE A 502 11.69 -1.78 -37.79
N ALA A 503 11.84 -3.04 -37.35
CA ALA A 503 10.71 -3.92 -37.13
C ALA A 503 10.84 -4.72 -35.83
N SER A 504 9.73 -5.35 -35.46
CA SER A 504 9.73 -6.43 -34.47
C SER A 504 9.94 -7.78 -35.16
N PRO A 505 11.09 -8.45 -34.98
CA PRO A 505 11.25 -9.83 -35.41
C PRO A 505 10.48 -10.76 -34.47
N TRP A 506 9.74 -11.70 -35.05
CA TRP A 506 8.97 -12.72 -34.32
C TRP A 506 9.65 -14.10 -34.26
N ASP A 507 10.80 -14.24 -34.91
CA ASP A 507 11.59 -15.46 -35.01
C ASP A 507 13.05 -15.13 -35.34
N VAL A 508 13.97 -16.08 -35.13
CA VAL A 508 15.41 -15.89 -35.38
C VAL A 508 15.72 -15.56 -36.84
N PRO A 509 15.14 -16.23 -37.87
CA PRO A 509 15.37 -15.83 -39.27
C PRO A 509 14.98 -14.38 -39.57
N SER A 510 13.95 -13.87 -38.90
CA SER A 510 13.56 -12.46 -39.02
C SER A 510 14.59 -11.50 -38.43
N VAL A 511 15.37 -11.91 -37.43
CA VAL A 511 16.51 -11.13 -36.92
C VAL A 511 17.57 -11.00 -38.02
N ASP A 512 17.98 -12.12 -38.64
CA ASP A 512 18.98 -12.13 -39.71
C ASP A 512 18.54 -11.29 -40.92
N PHE A 513 17.25 -11.40 -41.29
CA PHE A 513 16.66 -10.58 -42.35
C PHE A 513 16.81 -9.09 -42.05
N LEU A 514 16.45 -8.65 -40.84
CA LEU A 514 16.51 -7.24 -40.46
C LEU A 514 17.96 -6.74 -40.32
N GLU A 515 18.90 -7.58 -39.88
CA GLU A 515 20.33 -7.26 -39.87
C GLU A 515 20.87 -7.07 -41.30
N SER A 516 20.43 -7.88 -42.26
CA SER A 516 20.81 -7.71 -43.68
C SER A 516 20.33 -6.38 -44.28
N MET A 517 19.30 -5.78 -43.67
CA MET A 517 18.73 -4.48 -44.05
C MET A 517 19.29 -3.30 -43.23
N ASP A 518 20.25 -3.56 -42.34
CA ASP A 518 20.90 -2.59 -41.46
C ASP A 518 19.94 -1.70 -40.66
N VAL A 519 18.91 -2.29 -40.05
CA VAL A 519 17.96 -1.54 -39.21
C VAL A 519 18.67 -0.88 -38.01
N VAL A 520 18.18 0.29 -37.58
CA VAL A 520 18.87 1.08 -36.55
C VAL A 520 18.75 0.49 -35.13
N THR A 521 17.77 -0.38 -34.89
CA THR A 521 17.46 -1.03 -33.61
C THR A 521 16.52 -2.22 -33.86
N HIS A 522 16.37 -3.11 -32.89
CA HIS A 522 15.27 -4.10 -32.89
C HIS A 522 14.24 -3.79 -31.82
N LYS A 523 12.96 -4.08 -32.11
CA LYS A 523 11.89 -4.05 -31.12
C LYS A 523 11.45 -5.46 -30.75
N ILE A 524 11.63 -5.85 -29.51
CA ILE A 524 11.07 -7.07 -28.97
C ILE A 524 9.62 -6.81 -28.57
N ALA A 525 8.70 -7.54 -29.19
CA ALA A 525 7.29 -7.50 -28.83
C ALA A 525 7.07 -8.12 -27.44
N SER A 526 6.01 -7.71 -26.75
CA SER A 526 5.62 -8.24 -25.43
C SER A 526 5.56 -9.78 -25.39
N ALA A 527 5.08 -10.40 -26.48
CA ALA A 527 5.02 -11.86 -26.59
C ALA A 527 6.40 -12.55 -26.66
N GLY A 528 7.45 -11.82 -27.04
CA GLY A 528 8.82 -12.34 -27.14
C GLY A 528 9.64 -12.25 -25.85
N VAL A 529 9.08 -11.72 -24.76
CA VAL A 529 9.78 -11.58 -23.46
C VAL A 529 10.25 -12.93 -22.92
N THR A 530 9.51 -14.01 -23.19
CA THR A 530 9.82 -15.36 -22.71
C THR A 530 10.51 -16.23 -23.77
N ASP A 531 10.70 -15.74 -25.00
CA ASP A 531 11.41 -16.45 -26.06
C ASP A 531 12.93 -16.28 -25.92
N LEU A 532 13.52 -17.10 -25.06
CA LEU A 532 14.94 -17.00 -24.71
C LEU A 532 15.89 -17.27 -25.89
N GLU A 533 15.44 -17.96 -26.94
CA GLU A 533 16.24 -18.17 -28.15
C GLU A 533 16.30 -16.89 -28.97
N LEU A 534 15.15 -16.28 -29.23
CA LEU A 534 15.04 -15.00 -29.91
C LEU A 534 15.80 -13.89 -29.16
N LEU A 535 15.65 -13.81 -27.83
CA LEU A 535 16.36 -12.81 -27.02
C LEU A 535 17.89 -12.94 -27.13
N ARG A 536 18.43 -14.17 -27.17
CA ARG A 536 19.88 -14.38 -27.34
C ARG A 536 20.35 -14.00 -28.74
N ALA A 537 19.59 -14.33 -29.78
CA ALA A 537 19.89 -13.92 -31.15
C ALA A 537 19.93 -12.38 -31.26
N LEU A 538 18.94 -11.70 -30.67
CA LEU A 538 18.88 -10.24 -30.63
C LEU A 538 20.02 -9.61 -29.84
N ALA A 539 20.36 -10.15 -28.67
CA ALA A 539 21.51 -9.69 -27.89
C ALA A 539 22.83 -9.82 -28.68
N ALA A 540 22.98 -10.90 -29.47
CA ALA A 540 24.18 -11.17 -30.26
C ALA A 540 24.41 -10.16 -31.39
N THR A 541 23.36 -9.48 -31.87
CA THR A 541 23.51 -8.40 -32.87
C THR A 541 24.35 -7.23 -32.35
N GLY A 542 24.37 -7.03 -31.02
CA GLY A 542 25.02 -5.88 -30.39
C GLY A 542 24.37 -4.53 -30.72
N LYS A 543 23.23 -4.50 -31.41
CA LYS A 543 22.45 -3.28 -31.70
C LYS A 543 21.68 -2.81 -30.46
N PRO A 544 21.23 -1.54 -30.41
CA PRO A 544 20.26 -1.12 -29.41
C PRO A 544 18.97 -1.93 -29.52
N LEU A 545 18.30 -2.08 -28.39
CA LEU A 545 17.10 -2.91 -28.25
C LEU A 545 16.01 -2.13 -27.52
N ILE A 546 14.79 -2.27 -28.02
CA ILE A 546 13.58 -1.78 -27.36
C ILE A 546 12.75 -3.00 -26.96
N LEU A 547 12.46 -3.19 -25.68
CA LEU A 547 11.70 -4.35 -25.17
C LEU A 547 10.37 -3.89 -24.55
N SER A 548 9.24 -4.31 -25.13
CA SER A 548 7.94 -4.18 -24.45
C SER A 548 7.73 -5.27 -23.41
N THR A 549 7.10 -4.94 -22.28
CA THR A 549 6.94 -5.83 -21.12
C THR A 549 5.48 -6.18 -20.80
N GLY A 550 4.59 -6.09 -21.80
CA GLY A 550 3.18 -6.46 -21.60
C GLY A 550 3.01 -7.97 -21.43
N MET A 551 1.99 -8.39 -20.67
CA MET A 551 1.74 -9.81 -20.34
C MET A 551 2.84 -10.48 -19.49
N SER A 552 3.83 -9.71 -19.01
CA SER A 552 5.00 -10.28 -18.32
C SER A 552 4.95 -10.06 -16.81
N THR A 553 5.40 -11.05 -16.05
CA THR A 553 5.74 -10.86 -14.62
C THR A 553 7.10 -10.18 -14.47
N LEU A 554 7.44 -9.72 -13.26
CA LEU A 554 8.76 -9.13 -13.01
C LEU A 554 9.87 -10.15 -13.21
N GLU A 555 9.66 -11.41 -12.83
CA GLU A 555 10.65 -12.48 -12.99
C GLU A 555 10.96 -12.78 -14.46
N GLU A 556 9.94 -12.73 -15.33
CA GLU A 556 10.12 -12.89 -16.77
C GLU A 556 10.90 -11.72 -17.37
N ILE A 557 10.62 -10.49 -16.93
CA ILE A 557 11.36 -9.29 -17.35
C ILE A 557 12.80 -9.34 -16.84
N ASP A 558 13.04 -9.76 -15.58
CA ASP A 558 14.38 -9.92 -15.02
C ASP A 558 15.22 -10.85 -15.89
N ARG A 559 14.64 -11.99 -16.29
CA ARG A 559 15.31 -12.97 -17.13
C ARG A 559 15.62 -12.42 -18.52
N ALA A 560 14.70 -11.66 -19.11
CA ALA A 560 14.94 -11.01 -20.38
C ALA A 560 16.06 -9.97 -20.27
N VAL A 561 16.04 -9.10 -19.24
CA VAL A 561 17.07 -8.09 -19.02
C VAL A 561 18.45 -8.72 -18.75
N GLU A 562 18.51 -9.86 -18.05
CA GLU A 562 19.76 -10.60 -17.84
C GLU A 562 20.39 -11.05 -19.17
N ILE A 563 19.58 -11.47 -20.13
CA ILE A 563 20.06 -11.93 -21.45
C ILE A 563 20.47 -10.74 -22.33
N LEU A 564 19.65 -9.68 -22.37
CA LEU A 564 19.87 -8.54 -23.26
C LEU A 564 20.93 -7.56 -22.73
N GLY A 565 21.14 -7.54 -21.41
CA GLY A 565 21.93 -6.53 -20.73
C GLY A 565 21.27 -5.16 -20.71
N THR A 566 21.83 -4.23 -19.94
CA THR A 566 21.24 -2.90 -19.70
C THR A 566 21.86 -1.77 -20.52
N SER A 567 23.05 -1.98 -21.08
CA SER A 567 23.85 -0.90 -21.67
C SER A 567 23.26 -0.26 -22.94
N LYS A 568 22.43 -1.00 -23.69
CA LYS A 568 21.81 -0.56 -24.95
C LYS A 568 20.30 -0.84 -24.99
N LEU A 569 19.69 -1.00 -23.81
CA LEU A 569 18.30 -1.43 -23.67
C LEU A 569 17.40 -0.25 -23.31
N VAL A 570 16.27 -0.14 -24.02
CA VAL A 570 15.13 0.69 -23.64
C VAL A 570 13.96 -0.24 -23.29
N LEU A 571 13.44 -0.16 -22.08
CA LEU A 571 12.23 -0.89 -21.70
C LEU A 571 10.99 -0.08 -22.06
N MET A 572 9.89 -0.76 -22.36
CA MET A 572 8.61 -0.13 -22.68
C MET A 572 7.53 -0.74 -21.80
N HIS A 573 7.01 0.06 -20.87
CA HIS A 573 5.79 -0.34 -20.15
C HIS A 573 4.65 -0.50 -21.14
N ALA A 574 3.91 -1.60 -21.06
CA ALA A 574 2.84 -1.93 -21.98
C ALA A 574 1.80 -2.81 -21.29
N THR A 575 0.54 -2.67 -21.68
CA THR A 575 -0.52 -3.64 -21.35
C THR A 575 -1.14 -4.13 -22.65
N SER A 576 -1.05 -5.43 -22.93
CA SER A 576 -1.44 -6.04 -24.22
C SER A 576 -2.95 -6.28 -24.36
N THR A 577 -3.77 -5.30 -23.93
CA THR A 577 -5.23 -5.28 -24.15
C THR A 577 -5.54 -4.29 -25.28
N TYR A 578 -6.34 -4.70 -26.28
CA TYR A 578 -6.60 -3.92 -27.49
C TYR A 578 -8.10 -3.75 -27.73
N PRO A 579 -8.71 -2.58 -27.50
CA PRO A 579 -8.12 -1.38 -26.90
C PRO A 579 -7.99 -1.49 -25.38
N LEU A 580 -6.95 -0.87 -24.84
CA LEU A 580 -6.63 -0.82 -23.41
C LEU A 580 -7.61 0.08 -22.64
N PRO A 581 -8.35 -0.43 -21.64
CA PRO A 581 -9.13 0.42 -20.74
C PRO A 581 -8.21 1.16 -19.73
N PRO A 582 -8.58 2.37 -19.27
CA PRO A 582 -7.71 3.19 -18.42
C PRO A 582 -7.27 2.53 -17.10
N GLU A 583 -8.15 1.75 -16.48
CA GLU A 583 -7.89 1.02 -15.23
C GLU A 583 -6.80 -0.06 -15.35
N GLU A 584 -6.51 -0.52 -16.58
CA GLU A 584 -5.47 -1.52 -16.87
C GLU A 584 -4.13 -0.88 -17.30
N ALA A 585 -4.08 0.44 -17.46
CA ALA A 585 -2.89 1.11 -18.00
C ALA A 585 -1.70 1.12 -17.04
N ASN A 586 -1.95 1.14 -15.73
CA ASN A 586 -0.94 1.03 -14.67
C ASN A 586 0.37 1.83 -14.90
N LEU A 587 0.26 3.12 -15.28
CA LEU A 587 1.39 3.95 -15.72
C LEU A 587 2.52 4.11 -14.69
N ARG A 588 2.24 3.92 -13.40
CA ARG A 588 3.28 3.97 -12.35
C ARG A 588 4.36 2.89 -12.52
N THR A 589 4.07 1.84 -13.28
CA THR A 589 5.04 0.80 -13.66
C THR A 589 6.23 1.40 -14.43
N ILE A 590 6.06 2.52 -15.14
CA ILE A 590 7.18 3.23 -15.80
C ILE A 590 8.26 3.56 -14.76
N VAL A 591 7.87 4.15 -13.63
CA VAL A 591 8.78 4.51 -12.54
C VAL A 591 9.38 3.25 -11.91
N THR A 592 8.58 2.21 -11.68
CA THR A 592 9.07 0.93 -11.13
C THR A 592 10.14 0.28 -12.02
N LEU A 593 9.95 0.28 -13.34
CA LEU A 593 10.93 -0.28 -14.28
C LEU A 593 12.20 0.58 -14.34
N GLN A 594 12.08 1.91 -14.23
CA GLN A 594 13.22 2.82 -14.17
C GLN A 594 14.07 2.55 -12.92
N GLU A 595 13.42 2.46 -11.76
CA GLU A 595 14.07 2.23 -10.47
C GLU A 595 14.72 0.84 -10.41
N ARG A 596 14.04 -0.20 -10.91
CA ARG A 596 14.53 -1.59 -10.85
C ARG A 596 15.73 -1.84 -11.75
N TYR A 597 15.67 -1.38 -13.00
CA TYR A 597 16.65 -1.77 -14.02
C TYR A 597 17.68 -0.68 -14.35
N GLY A 598 17.45 0.57 -13.94
CA GLY A 598 18.38 1.68 -14.20
C GLY A 598 18.59 1.97 -15.69
N VAL A 599 17.59 1.65 -16.52
CA VAL A 599 17.58 1.86 -17.98
C VAL A 599 16.55 2.92 -18.38
N PRO A 600 16.66 3.54 -19.56
CA PRO A 600 15.59 4.37 -20.09
C PRO A 600 14.31 3.55 -20.27
N VAL A 601 13.18 4.09 -19.83
CA VAL A 601 11.86 3.45 -19.93
C VAL A 601 10.91 4.34 -20.69
N GLY A 602 10.21 3.77 -21.66
CA GLY A 602 9.12 4.40 -22.41
C GLY A 602 7.77 3.71 -22.18
N TYR A 603 6.82 4.02 -23.06
CA TYR A 603 5.45 3.55 -23.00
C TYR A 603 4.98 3.07 -24.39
N SER A 604 4.44 1.85 -24.45
CA SER A 604 3.79 1.28 -25.63
C SER A 604 2.30 1.24 -25.39
N GLY A 605 1.57 2.15 -26.02
CA GLY A 605 0.15 2.39 -25.73
C GLY A 605 -0.80 1.63 -26.65
N HIS A 606 -1.87 1.07 -26.10
CA HIS A 606 -2.95 0.40 -26.85
C HIS A 606 -4.35 0.96 -26.52
N GLU A 607 -4.40 2.12 -25.88
CA GLU A 607 -5.63 2.85 -25.53
C GLU A 607 -6.31 3.50 -26.76
N ARG A 608 -7.55 4.00 -26.62
CA ARG A 608 -8.23 4.74 -27.71
C ARG A 608 -7.84 6.22 -27.79
N GLY A 609 -7.62 6.84 -26.64
CA GLY A 609 -7.36 8.28 -26.48
C GLY A 609 -5.87 8.63 -26.44
N LEU A 610 -5.57 9.88 -26.10
CA LEU A 610 -4.20 10.41 -25.99
C LEU A 610 -3.76 10.60 -24.54
N GLN A 611 -4.71 10.66 -23.60
CA GLN A 611 -4.49 11.08 -22.22
C GLN A 611 -3.49 10.19 -21.50
N ILE A 612 -3.51 8.88 -21.79
CA ILE A 612 -2.66 7.88 -21.15
C ILE A 612 -1.22 8.00 -21.67
N SER A 613 -1.03 8.05 -22.98
CA SER A 613 0.26 8.34 -23.61
C SER A 613 0.90 9.65 -23.12
N LEU A 614 0.11 10.72 -23.01
CA LEU A 614 0.60 12.02 -22.51
C LEU A 614 0.96 11.95 -21.01
N ALA A 615 0.14 11.28 -20.20
CA ALA A 615 0.45 11.06 -18.78
C ALA A 615 1.71 10.21 -18.59
N ALA A 616 1.96 9.22 -19.46
CA ALA A 616 3.18 8.42 -19.43
C ALA A 616 4.44 9.30 -19.57
N VAL A 617 4.41 10.28 -20.49
CA VAL A 617 5.51 11.25 -20.65
C VAL A 617 5.73 12.07 -19.38
N THR A 618 4.66 12.52 -18.70
CA THR A 618 4.80 13.26 -17.44
C THR A 618 5.40 12.43 -16.30
N LEU A 619 5.30 11.10 -16.38
CA LEU A 619 5.91 10.16 -15.45
C LEU A 619 7.35 9.77 -15.84
N GLY A 620 7.90 10.38 -16.89
CA GLY A 620 9.30 10.18 -17.32
C GLY A 620 9.48 9.17 -18.44
N ALA A 621 8.42 8.78 -19.16
CA ALA A 621 8.58 7.95 -20.35
C ALA A 621 9.43 8.66 -21.40
N VAL A 622 10.56 8.06 -21.80
CA VAL A 622 11.51 8.65 -22.78
C VAL A 622 11.19 8.28 -24.23
N THR A 623 10.30 7.31 -24.41
CA THR A 623 9.87 6.79 -25.71
C THR A 623 8.37 6.56 -25.65
N VAL A 624 7.64 6.86 -26.72
CA VAL A 624 6.20 6.58 -26.86
C VAL A 624 5.96 5.86 -28.17
N GLU A 625 5.31 4.70 -28.10
CA GLU A 625 4.92 3.90 -29.27
C GLU A 625 3.39 3.78 -29.34
N ARG A 626 2.83 4.06 -30.51
CA ARG A 626 1.38 3.98 -30.78
C ARG A 626 1.14 3.42 -32.16
N HIS A 627 0.17 2.51 -32.30
CA HIS A 627 -0.26 2.04 -33.60
C HIS A 627 -0.86 3.19 -34.42
N ILE A 628 -0.61 3.21 -35.73
CA ILE A 628 -1.10 4.24 -36.65
C ILE A 628 -1.90 3.63 -37.79
N THR A 629 -2.95 4.33 -38.22
CA THR A 629 -3.81 3.92 -39.32
C THR A 629 -4.18 5.12 -40.18
N LEU A 630 -4.55 4.88 -41.43
CA LEU A 630 -5.16 5.91 -42.28
C LEU A 630 -6.63 6.14 -41.91
N ASP A 631 -7.32 5.06 -41.54
CA ASP A 631 -8.74 5.05 -41.18
C ASP A 631 -8.99 3.86 -40.22
N ARG A 632 -9.69 4.09 -39.11
CA ARG A 632 -10.02 3.04 -38.12
C ARG A 632 -11.04 2.02 -38.60
N THR A 633 -11.73 2.29 -39.70
CA THR A 633 -12.73 1.38 -40.31
C THR A 633 -12.11 0.39 -41.30
N MET A 634 -10.82 0.53 -41.60
CA MET A 634 -10.09 -0.45 -42.42
C MET A 634 -10.07 -1.83 -41.75
N TRP A 635 -9.98 -2.86 -42.58
CA TRP A 635 -9.97 -4.24 -42.11
C TRP A 635 -8.65 -4.60 -41.43
N GLY A 636 -8.73 -5.21 -40.25
CA GLY A 636 -7.57 -5.65 -39.44
C GLY A 636 -7.82 -5.45 -37.95
N SER A 637 -7.15 -6.24 -37.09
CA SER A 637 -7.37 -6.23 -35.64
C SER A 637 -6.91 -4.95 -34.94
N ASP A 638 -5.87 -4.31 -35.48
CA ASP A 638 -5.15 -3.27 -34.76
C ASP A 638 -5.70 -1.87 -35.08
N HIS A 639 -6.48 -1.72 -36.15
CA HIS A 639 -7.04 -0.43 -36.59
C HIS A 639 -7.88 0.24 -35.49
N ALA A 640 -8.68 -0.51 -34.73
CA ALA A 640 -9.54 0.04 -33.69
C ALA A 640 -8.78 0.72 -32.52
N ALA A 641 -7.54 0.29 -32.26
CA ALA A 641 -6.66 0.86 -31.24
C ALA A 641 -5.66 1.88 -31.81
N SER A 642 -5.56 1.98 -33.15
CA SER A 642 -4.61 2.84 -33.86
C SER A 642 -5.02 4.31 -33.86
N LEU A 643 -4.06 5.21 -33.99
CA LEU A 643 -4.27 6.64 -34.18
C LEU A 643 -4.37 6.96 -35.68
N GLU A 644 -5.40 7.73 -36.04
CA GLU A 644 -5.52 8.39 -37.35
C GLU A 644 -4.57 9.59 -37.43
N PRO A 645 -4.33 10.17 -38.62
CA PRO A 645 -3.32 11.23 -38.82
C PRO A 645 -3.44 12.40 -37.83
N ALA A 646 -4.64 12.96 -37.67
CA ALA A 646 -4.87 14.06 -36.73
C ALA A 646 -4.64 13.66 -35.25
N GLY A 647 -4.94 12.41 -34.90
CA GLY A 647 -4.67 11.89 -33.55
C GLY A 647 -3.18 11.78 -33.26
N LEU A 648 -2.39 11.36 -34.24
CA LEU A 648 -0.93 11.28 -34.14
C LEU A 648 -0.28 12.67 -34.09
N GLU A 649 -0.72 13.60 -34.95
CA GLU A 649 -0.26 14.99 -34.94
C GLU A 649 -0.51 15.64 -33.56
N HIS A 650 -1.72 15.49 -33.02
CA HIS A 650 -2.04 15.97 -31.67
C HIS A 650 -1.17 15.33 -30.60
N LEU A 651 -0.92 14.02 -30.68
CA LEU A 651 -0.05 13.34 -29.72
C LEU A 651 1.36 13.93 -29.74
N VAL A 652 1.99 14.02 -30.91
CA VAL A 652 3.38 14.52 -31.01
C VAL A 652 3.44 15.98 -30.56
N ARG A 653 2.51 16.83 -31.02
CA ARG A 653 2.42 18.24 -30.59
C ARG A 653 2.33 18.35 -29.07
N ASP A 654 1.42 17.60 -28.45
CA ASP A 654 1.17 17.70 -27.01
C ASP A 654 2.33 17.14 -26.19
N ILE A 655 3.04 16.11 -26.69
CA ILE A 655 4.30 15.64 -26.10
C ILE A 655 5.33 16.78 -26.08
N ARG A 656 5.54 17.50 -27.19
CA ARG A 656 6.50 18.63 -27.24
C ARG A 656 6.11 19.79 -26.31
N ILE A 657 4.80 20.07 -26.20
CA ILE A 657 4.29 21.07 -25.26
C ILE A 657 4.59 20.64 -23.82
N ILE A 658 4.33 19.37 -23.48
CA ILE A 658 4.58 18.83 -22.13
C ILE A 658 6.07 18.87 -21.79
N GLU A 659 6.95 18.47 -22.69
CA GLU A 659 8.41 18.55 -22.51
C GLU A 659 8.85 19.96 -22.11
N THR A 660 8.28 20.98 -22.77
CA THR A 660 8.54 22.39 -22.44
C THR A 660 7.92 22.78 -21.10
N ALA A 661 6.69 22.34 -20.84
CA ALA A 661 5.91 22.71 -19.65
C ALA A 661 6.43 22.09 -18.34
N LEU A 662 7.11 20.94 -18.40
CA LEU A 662 7.72 20.30 -17.23
C LEU A 662 8.75 21.21 -16.53
N GLY A 663 9.47 22.03 -17.30
CA GLY A 663 10.45 22.97 -16.78
C GLY A 663 11.59 22.28 -16.01
N ASP A 664 12.19 23.01 -15.06
CA ASP A 664 13.34 22.55 -14.26
C ASP A 664 13.00 22.25 -12.79
N GLY A 665 11.70 22.33 -12.42
CA GLY A 665 11.23 22.10 -11.06
C GLY A 665 11.56 23.19 -10.03
N VAL A 666 12.28 24.26 -10.39
CA VAL A 666 12.68 25.32 -9.45
C VAL A 666 11.59 26.39 -9.33
N LYS A 667 11.08 26.60 -8.11
CA LYS A 667 10.05 27.62 -7.86
C LYS A 667 10.64 29.03 -8.02
N ARG A 668 10.08 29.77 -8.98
CA ARG A 668 10.37 31.19 -9.24
C ARG A 668 9.09 31.99 -9.49
N VAL A 669 9.21 33.32 -9.43
CA VAL A 669 8.20 34.25 -9.96
C VAL A 669 8.59 34.54 -11.40
N PHE A 670 7.71 34.23 -12.34
CA PHE A 670 7.96 34.52 -13.75
C PHE A 670 7.70 36.01 -14.06
N PRO A 671 8.32 36.57 -15.12
CA PRO A 671 8.10 37.97 -15.49
C PRO A 671 6.62 38.36 -15.63
N GLY A 672 5.77 37.46 -16.12
CA GLY A 672 4.32 37.66 -16.23
C GLY A 672 3.56 37.71 -14.89
N GLU A 673 4.17 37.24 -13.79
CA GLU A 673 3.56 37.21 -12.47
C GLU A 673 3.88 38.46 -11.63
N GLU A 674 4.85 39.30 -12.02
CA GLU A 674 5.27 40.45 -11.21
C GLU A 674 4.17 41.53 -11.08
N ALA A 675 3.42 41.81 -12.14
CA ALA A 675 2.30 42.76 -12.09
C ALA A 675 1.12 42.25 -11.24
N PRO A 676 0.65 40.99 -11.37
CA PRO A 676 -0.32 40.41 -10.42
C PRO A 676 0.17 40.40 -8.97
N LYS A 677 1.45 40.05 -8.76
CA LYS A 677 2.08 40.00 -7.44
C LYS A 677 2.08 41.36 -6.76
N SER A 678 2.44 42.45 -7.46
CA SER A 678 2.42 43.80 -6.90
C SER A 678 1.00 44.28 -6.57
N ARG A 679 0.01 43.91 -7.39
CA ARG A 679 -1.39 44.34 -7.21
C ARG A 679 -2.13 43.59 -6.10
N LEU A 680 -1.88 42.28 -5.95
CA LEU A 680 -2.73 41.39 -5.16
C LEU A 680 -2.12 40.98 -3.81
N ARG A 681 -0.80 41.07 -3.64
CA ARG A 681 -0.17 40.70 -2.36
C ARG A 681 -0.33 41.82 -1.35
N ARG A 682 -0.87 41.49 -0.17
CA ARG A 682 -0.89 42.40 0.97
C ARG A 682 0.52 42.55 1.50
N VAL A 683 1.03 43.77 1.49
CA VAL A 683 2.23 44.15 2.21
C VAL A 683 1.74 44.75 3.53
N THR A 684 1.98 44.06 4.64
CA THR A 684 1.79 44.66 5.96
C THR A 684 2.94 45.64 6.14
N VAL A 685 2.63 46.94 6.17
CA VAL A 685 3.61 48.02 6.44
C VAL A 685 3.83 48.12 7.93
#